data_AF-A0A914WMK4-F1
#
_entry.id   AF-A0A914WMK4-F1
#
_cell.length_a   1.000
_cell.length_b   1.000
_cell.length_c   1.000
_cell.angle_alpha   90.00
_cell.angle_beta   90.00
_cell.angle_gamma   90.00
#
_symmetry.space_group_name_H-M   'P 1'
#
loop_
_entity.id
_entity.type
_entity.pdbx_description
1 polymer ?
#
loop_
_entity_poly.entity_id
_entity_poly.type
_entity_poly.pdbx_seq_one_letter_code
_entity_poly.pdbx_strand_id
1 'polypeptide(L)'
;MLLSLAMLLFISPTVTAITDLQTQCTGTDRVYSGTSCYVIVGTTKKQDVAKTSCNHYLGYAGHLVHIRSTGIQAAVKQLMNSYSSTITNVWTGMELINSSVSTNVNTNWGNYYRNGTFVSPTYLSWAPNQPSPYTSMNRVLYYSTTDGMFTAAASKTYPFVCEYEEALKQPVTDLETKCVALTSPLYPWFVDDVCYLLHDSDKNFPDAKVGCNALNGYNGHLAHVRTINELWVAEALRSVAGASQLRIGIEQTDLSSTDGYNGWYLTTPTDQPVPTTYLPWAINNPIAGEPTIGIKAGYPKSFETLLPPTKTPFICQYASVTTTTTTMTTPTTTETTTTTTTTTTPTTTATTTTTPTVTSTAAGANCTVTSAWTTWSACSQSCDKGIRSREIMFNNSENCNITTTPTPAYQYESCATGVQCKSSSTKMTLLKSECMGKVGSHFAYSSCYFLANISGTQADASDYCVTQGGQLASLFGEDLVSQLGSLFLQSSSVQAWIGLKVTGGKLKWMVDNKPHALFKNISTPPTGSECYVLVSDRSSQNKKENPRLSPMDCSASLQQAICMKSDHIYSSYSIKKGKKVIEAESPESASIEVDFNACGARCSEIIGCVGFNFNPSGGSCIPTKVSPAMPSVIDGVTTYTVQIESSWNFYERI
;
A
#
# COMPACT_ATOMS: atom_id res chain seq x y z
N MET A 1 -44.44 -54.01 -14.79
CA MET A 1 -45.05 -52.74 -14.33
C MET A 1 -44.88 -52.68 -12.82
N LEU A 2 -43.70 -52.34 -12.26
CA LEU A 2 -42.97 -51.05 -12.30
C LEU A 2 -43.82 -49.89 -11.76
N LEU A 3 -43.62 -49.53 -10.49
CA LEU A 3 -43.18 -48.22 -9.96
C LEU A 3 -43.38 -48.23 -8.43
N SER A 4 -42.31 -48.34 -7.63
CA SER A 4 -41.45 -47.21 -7.20
C SER A 4 -41.97 -46.52 -5.93
N LEU A 5 -41.75 -47.17 -4.77
CA LEU A 5 -41.76 -46.52 -3.46
C LEU A 5 -40.33 -46.64 -2.88
N ALA A 6 -39.41 -45.87 -3.43
CA ALA A 6 -38.05 -45.77 -2.93
C ALA A 6 -38.02 -44.73 -1.79
N MET A 7 -37.88 -45.25 -0.58
CA MET A 7 -37.68 -44.53 0.66
C MET A 7 -36.33 -43.79 0.60
N LEU A 8 -36.34 -42.50 0.28
CA LEU A 8 -35.19 -41.59 0.40
C LEU A 8 -34.94 -41.30 1.89
N LEU A 9 -34.26 -42.24 2.57
CA LEU A 9 -33.55 -41.95 3.81
C LEU A 9 -32.32 -41.11 3.44
N PHE A 10 -32.46 -39.79 3.56
CA PHE A 10 -31.32 -38.88 3.66
C PHE A 10 -30.58 -39.23 4.95
N ILE A 11 -29.57 -40.08 4.85
CA ILE A 11 -28.53 -40.20 5.87
C ILE A 11 -27.74 -38.90 5.79
N SER A 12 -28.10 -37.93 6.62
CA SER A 12 -27.25 -36.78 6.92
C SER A 12 -25.86 -37.33 7.25
N PRO A 13 -24.76 -36.89 6.60
CA PRO A 13 -23.44 -37.27 7.07
C PRO A 13 -23.33 -36.76 8.51
N THR A 14 -23.29 -37.69 9.46
CA THR A 14 -22.90 -37.39 10.82
C THR A 14 -21.51 -36.80 10.71
N VAL A 15 -21.41 -35.48 10.85
CA VAL A 15 -20.14 -34.79 11.03
C VAL A 15 -19.53 -35.41 12.28
N THR A 16 -18.61 -36.34 12.09
CA THR A 16 -17.77 -36.84 13.17
C THR A 16 -17.16 -35.62 13.83
N ALA A 17 -17.46 -35.43 15.11
CA ALA A 17 -16.89 -34.36 15.91
C ALA A 17 -15.39 -34.32 15.63
N ILE A 18 -14.89 -33.14 15.22
CA ILE A 18 -13.46 -32.91 15.03
C ILE A 18 -12.82 -33.28 16.37
N THR A 19 -12.13 -34.41 16.42
CA THR A 19 -11.37 -34.79 17.62
C THR A 19 -10.32 -33.73 17.83
N ASP A 20 -10.26 -33.22 19.06
CA ASP A 20 -9.29 -32.22 19.54
C ASP A 20 -7.90 -32.49 18.95
N LEU A 21 -7.27 -31.48 18.32
CA LEU A 21 -5.98 -31.62 17.65
C LEU A 21 -4.92 -32.20 18.61
N GLN A 22 -5.04 -31.91 19.91
CA GLN A 22 -4.20 -32.46 20.95
C GLN A 22 -4.26 -33.99 21.00
N THR A 23 -5.46 -34.59 20.88
CA THR A 23 -5.64 -36.05 20.88
C THR A 23 -5.07 -36.71 19.64
N GLN A 24 -4.98 -35.98 18.53
CA GLN A 24 -4.42 -36.47 17.27
C GLN A 24 -2.90 -36.27 17.17
N CYS A 25 -2.35 -35.40 18.02
CA CYS A 25 -0.93 -35.12 18.11
C CYS A 25 -0.19 -36.08 19.06
N THR A 26 -0.61 -37.34 19.10
CA THR A 26 0.03 -38.40 19.89
C THR A 26 0.87 -39.28 18.98
N GLY A 27 2.16 -39.43 19.26
CA GLY A 27 3.08 -40.29 18.49
C GLY A 27 4.53 -39.95 18.78
N THR A 28 5.46 -40.86 18.51
CA THR A 28 6.90 -40.60 18.65
C THR A 28 7.44 -39.66 17.57
N ASP A 29 6.70 -39.50 16.48
CA ASP A 29 6.95 -38.59 15.37
C ASP A 29 6.22 -37.24 15.51
N ARG A 30 5.56 -36.99 16.66
CA ARG A 30 4.70 -35.82 16.87
C ARG A 30 4.99 -35.13 18.20
N VAL A 31 4.91 -33.81 18.21
CA VAL A 31 4.96 -33.00 19.43
C VAL A 31 3.88 -31.93 19.34
N TYR A 32 3.06 -31.83 20.38
CA TYR A 32 2.12 -30.73 20.56
C TYR A 32 2.78 -29.62 21.37
N SER A 33 2.80 -28.39 20.85
CA SER A 33 3.38 -27.23 21.55
C SER A 33 2.60 -25.97 21.21
N GLY A 34 2.07 -25.30 22.24
CA GLY A 34 1.14 -24.18 22.08
C GLY A 34 -0.20 -24.65 21.50
N THR A 35 -0.59 -24.10 20.36
CA THR A 35 -1.84 -24.41 19.64
C THR A 35 -1.61 -25.22 18.35
N SER A 36 -0.39 -25.75 18.18
CA SER A 36 0.02 -26.42 16.95
C SER A 36 0.53 -27.82 17.22
N CYS A 37 0.23 -28.73 16.30
CA CYS A 37 0.85 -30.04 16.23
C CYS A 37 1.99 -30.03 15.21
N TYR A 38 3.16 -30.49 15.63
CA TYR A 38 4.35 -30.62 14.79
C TYR A 38 4.62 -32.09 14.51
N VAL A 39 4.83 -32.44 13.24
CA VAL A 39 5.04 -33.82 12.81
C VAL A 39 6.30 -33.90 11.95
N ILE A 40 7.26 -34.73 12.35
CA ILE A 40 8.48 -34.94 11.56
C ILE A 40 8.26 -36.07 10.54
N VAL A 41 8.57 -35.78 9.28
CA VAL A 41 8.48 -36.71 8.17
C VAL A 41 9.90 -37.14 7.79
N GLY A 42 10.26 -38.38 8.13
CA GLY A 42 11.62 -38.90 7.97
C GLY A 42 12.09 -39.08 6.52
N THR A 43 11.19 -39.08 5.54
CA THR A 43 11.56 -39.20 4.12
C THR A 43 12.25 -37.93 3.63
N THR A 44 13.38 -38.07 2.95
CA THR A 44 14.08 -36.91 2.39
C THR A 44 13.42 -36.44 1.09
N LYS A 45 13.15 -35.14 0.97
CA LYS A 45 12.56 -34.53 -0.23
C LYS A 45 13.20 -33.18 -0.53
N LYS A 46 13.09 -32.71 -1.77
CA LYS A 46 13.37 -31.29 -2.08
C LYS A 46 12.34 -30.41 -1.38
N GLN A 47 12.69 -29.17 -1.05
CA GLN A 47 11.83 -28.33 -0.20
C GLN A 47 10.44 -28.06 -0.81
N ASP A 48 10.36 -27.85 -2.13
CA ASP A 48 9.10 -27.68 -2.87
C ASP A 48 8.18 -28.91 -2.79
N VAL A 49 8.77 -30.10 -2.86
CA VAL A 49 8.05 -31.37 -2.70
C VAL A 49 7.68 -31.62 -1.23
N ALA A 50 8.57 -31.28 -0.30
CA ALA A 50 8.30 -31.35 1.14
C ALA A 50 7.11 -30.45 1.53
N LYS A 51 7.07 -29.22 0.98
CA LYS A 51 5.96 -28.29 1.13
C LYS A 51 4.63 -28.88 0.68
N THR A 52 4.59 -29.38 -0.55
CA THR A 52 3.38 -30.01 -1.10
C THR A 52 2.99 -31.26 -0.31
N SER A 53 3.96 -31.96 0.28
CA SER A 53 3.70 -33.12 1.13
C SER A 53 3.00 -32.74 2.43
N CYS A 54 3.37 -31.63 3.08
CA CYS A 54 2.71 -31.18 4.31
C CYS A 54 1.23 -30.81 4.10
N ASN A 55 0.84 -30.33 2.91
CA ASN A 55 -0.55 -29.99 2.61
C ASN A 55 -1.51 -31.20 2.61
N HIS A 56 -0.98 -32.42 2.49
CA HIS A 56 -1.78 -33.64 2.35
C HIS A 56 -1.49 -34.68 3.44
N TYR A 57 -0.53 -34.40 4.31
CA TYR A 57 -0.10 -35.38 5.30
C TYR A 57 -1.13 -35.42 6.43
N LEU A 58 -1.61 -36.62 6.77
CA LEU A 58 -2.70 -36.90 7.72
C LEU A 58 -4.10 -36.41 7.33
N GLY A 59 -4.33 -35.97 6.09
CA GLY A 59 -5.64 -35.47 5.66
C GLY A 59 -6.00 -34.08 6.22
N TYR A 60 -5.05 -33.41 6.87
CA TYR A 60 -5.17 -32.03 7.33
C TYR A 60 -4.38 -31.09 6.43
N ALA A 61 -4.83 -29.83 6.35
CA ALA A 61 -4.10 -28.77 5.67
C ALA A 61 -2.90 -28.33 6.53
N GLY A 62 -1.80 -29.08 6.46
CA GLY A 62 -0.54 -28.71 7.09
C GLY A 62 0.34 -27.84 6.19
N HIS A 63 1.39 -27.26 6.76
CA HIS A 63 2.45 -26.57 6.03
C HIS A 63 3.81 -26.91 6.63
N LEU A 64 4.93 -26.53 5.99
CA LEU A 64 6.25 -26.71 6.60
C LEU A 64 6.39 -25.82 7.85
N VAL A 65 7.04 -26.32 8.89
CA VAL A 65 7.13 -25.64 10.19
C VAL A 65 7.70 -24.22 10.10
N HIS A 66 7.09 -23.31 10.87
CA HIS A 66 7.56 -21.95 11.05
C HIS A 66 8.15 -21.75 12.44
N ILE A 67 9.48 -21.76 12.55
CA ILE A 67 10.21 -21.59 13.81
C ILE A 67 10.17 -20.11 14.24
N ARG A 68 9.05 -19.70 14.83
CA ARG A 68 8.75 -18.31 15.22
C ARG A 68 8.92 -18.02 16.71
N SER A 69 9.34 -19.00 17.52
CA SER A 69 9.63 -18.82 18.95
C SER A 69 10.58 -19.89 19.47
N THR A 70 11.18 -19.65 20.63
CA THR A 70 12.02 -20.61 21.37
C THR A 70 11.27 -21.90 21.69
N GLY A 71 9.98 -21.81 22.05
CA GLY A 71 9.13 -22.97 22.33
C GLY A 71 8.95 -23.86 21.09
N ILE A 72 8.81 -23.27 19.90
CA ILE A 72 8.70 -24.01 18.65
C ILE A 72 10.06 -24.61 18.26
N GLN A 73 11.15 -23.88 18.44
CA GLN A 73 12.50 -24.43 18.22
C GLN A 73 12.80 -25.61 19.15
N ALA A 74 12.44 -25.50 20.43
CA ALA A 74 12.60 -26.59 21.39
C ALA A 74 11.75 -27.81 20.98
N ALA A 75 10.51 -27.61 20.54
CA ALA A 75 9.64 -28.68 20.04
C ALA A 75 10.21 -29.35 18.77
N VAL A 76 10.72 -28.58 17.80
CA VAL A 76 11.38 -29.11 16.60
C VAL A 76 12.65 -29.89 16.95
N LYS A 77 13.47 -29.36 17.87
CA LYS A 77 14.69 -30.03 18.33
C LYS A 77 14.37 -31.33 19.08
N GLN A 78 13.33 -31.32 19.92
CA GLN A 78 12.84 -32.52 20.60
C GLN A 78 12.36 -33.56 19.59
N LEU A 79 11.60 -33.16 18.58
CA LEU A 79 11.14 -34.04 17.49
C LEU A 79 12.31 -34.71 16.78
N MET A 80 13.31 -33.93 16.34
CA MET A 80 14.49 -34.45 15.66
C MET A 80 15.24 -35.47 16.54
N ASN A 81 15.45 -35.14 17.81
CA ASN A 81 16.13 -36.03 18.77
C ASN A 81 15.33 -37.32 19.05
N SER A 82 14.00 -37.24 19.11
CA SER A 82 13.12 -38.37 19.42
C SER A 82 12.93 -39.34 18.24
N TYR A 83 12.94 -38.82 17.01
CA TYR A 83 12.68 -39.61 15.82
C TYR A 83 13.90 -40.44 15.40
N SER A 84 15.08 -39.83 15.37
CA SER A 84 16.35 -40.54 15.13
C SER A 84 17.53 -39.64 15.44
N SER A 85 18.54 -40.18 16.14
CA SER A 85 19.83 -39.51 16.34
C SER A 85 20.58 -39.22 15.03
N THR A 86 20.15 -39.79 13.90
CA THR A 86 20.74 -39.54 12.58
C THR A 86 20.15 -38.33 11.87
N ILE A 87 19.01 -37.79 12.29
CA ILE A 87 18.43 -36.60 11.67
C ILE A 87 19.06 -35.37 12.29
N THR A 88 20.06 -34.84 11.58
CA THR A 88 20.74 -33.60 11.97
C THR A 88 20.15 -32.36 11.33
N ASN A 89 19.41 -32.50 10.22
CA ASN A 89 18.90 -31.40 9.41
C ASN A 89 17.45 -31.66 9.00
N VAL A 90 16.58 -30.64 9.09
CA VAL A 90 15.19 -30.69 8.58
C VAL A 90 14.85 -29.43 7.79
N TRP A 91 14.03 -29.58 6.74
CA TRP A 91 13.45 -28.41 6.07
C TRP A 91 12.48 -27.65 6.97
N THR A 92 12.54 -26.32 6.88
CA THR A 92 11.55 -25.40 7.46
C THR A 92 10.76 -24.71 6.34
N GLY A 93 9.66 -24.03 6.69
CA GLY A 93 8.83 -23.29 5.74
C GLY A 93 9.40 -21.95 5.28
N MET A 94 10.63 -21.61 5.72
CA MET A 94 11.30 -20.36 5.34
C MET A 94 11.96 -20.47 3.98
N GLU A 95 11.74 -19.45 3.16
CA GLU A 95 12.39 -19.29 1.87
C GLU A 95 13.01 -17.89 1.79
N LEU A 96 14.20 -17.84 1.19
CA LEU A 96 14.89 -16.61 0.88
C LEU A 96 14.49 -16.22 -0.54
N ILE A 97 13.39 -15.46 -0.65
CA ILE A 97 12.88 -15.04 -1.96
C ILE A 97 13.63 -13.78 -2.40
N ASN A 98 14.29 -13.85 -3.55
CA ASN A 98 14.78 -12.66 -4.24
C ASN A 98 13.56 -11.87 -4.73
N SER A 99 13.32 -10.67 -4.20
CA SER A 99 12.33 -9.78 -4.82
C SER A 99 12.84 -9.44 -6.21
N SER A 100 12.14 -9.91 -7.24
CA SER A 100 12.50 -9.83 -8.66
C SER A 100 12.57 -8.41 -9.24
N VAL A 101 12.86 -7.39 -8.44
CA VAL A 101 12.86 -5.97 -8.81
C VAL A 101 14.28 -5.35 -8.74
N SER A 102 15.31 -6.08 -8.30
CA SER A 102 16.68 -5.56 -8.29
C SER A 102 17.59 -6.37 -9.22
N THR A 103 17.99 -5.79 -10.35
CA THR A 103 19.07 -6.30 -11.22
C THR A 103 20.47 -6.06 -10.64
N ASN A 104 20.59 -5.43 -9.46
CA ASN A 104 21.87 -5.32 -8.77
C ASN A 104 22.19 -6.63 -8.03
N VAL A 105 23.15 -7.37 -8.57
CA VAL A 105 23.58 -8.73 -8.16
C VAL A 105 24.29 -8.76 -6.80
N ASN A 106 24.50 -7.61 -6.16
CA ASN A 106 25.11 -7.51 -4.84
C ASN A 106 24.16 -6.77 -3.90
N THR A 107 23.76 -7.45 -2.83
CA THR A 107 22.89 -7.02 -1.72
C THR A 107 21.38 -7.08 -1.99
N ASN A 108 20.64 -7.62 -1.01
CA ASN A 108 19.20 -7.45 -0.72
C ASN A 108 18.36 -8.74 -0.74
N TRP A 109 18.24 -9.34 0.45
CA TRP A 109 17.43 -10.54 0.71
C TRP A 109 16.45 -10.22 1.85
N GLY A 110 15.15 -10.46 1.66
CA GLY A 110 14.18 -10.48 2.76
C GLY A 110 13.90 -11.93 3.16
N ASN A 111 13.81 -12.21 4.46
CA ASN A 111 13.41 -13.52 4.97
C ASN A 111 11.87 -13.61 4.97
N TYR A 112 11.28 -14.58 4.27
CA TYR A 112 9.82 -14.77 4.23
C TYR A 112 9.44 -16.24 4.47
N TYR A 113 8.28 -16.48 5.08
CA TYR A 113 7.63 -17.79 4.97
C TYR A 113 6.70 -17.78 3.76
N ARG A 114 6.66 -18.88 3.00
CA ARG A 114 5.94 -18.91 1.72
C ARG A 114 4.42 -19.07 1.85
N ASN A 115 3.87 -19.32 3.04
CA ASN A 115 2.42 -19.25 3.28
C ASN A 115 1.94 -17.80 3.51
N GLY A 116 2.80 -16.79 3.29
CA GLY A 116 2.48 -15.39 3.54
C GLY A 116 2.57 -15.00 5.02
N THR A 117 2.92 -15.91 5.93
CA THR A 117 3.37 -15.49 7.27
C THR A 117 4.72 -14.78 7.12
N PHE A 118 4.81 -13.58 7.70
CA PHE A 118 6.07 -12.89 7.74
C PHE A 118 6.96 -13.62 8.74
N VAL A 119 8.25 -13.70 8.44
CA VAL A 119 9.22 -14.10 9.45
C VAL A 119 9.07 -13.08 10.56
N SER A 120 8.49 -13.47 11.70
CA SER A 120 8.67 -12.69 12.90
C SER A 120 10.17 -12.80 13.21
N PRO A 121 10.96 -11.74 12.99
CA PRO A 121 12.37 -11.74 13.33
C PRO A 121 12.57 -11.58 14.84
N THR A 122 11.50 -11.66 15.63
CA THR A 122 11.61 -11.86 17.08
C THR A 122 12.37 -13.14 17.41
N TYR A 123 12.47 -14.10 16.46
CA TYR A 123 13.25 -15.31 16.69
C TYR A 123 13.92 -15.84 15.41
N LEU A 124 15.19 -15.47 15.22
CA LEU A 124 16.08 -16.02 14.20
C LEU A 124 17.31 -16.65 14.86
N SER A 125 17.30 -17.97 15.06
CA SER A 125 18.45 -18.71 15.57
C SER A 125 19.38 -19.10 14.42
N TRP A 126 20.06 -18.13 13.81
CA TRP A 126 21.04 -18.40 12.74
C TRP A 126 22.27 -19.13 13.28
N ALA A 127 22.79 -20.06 12.49
CA ALA A 127 24.11 -20.60 12.75
C ALA A 127 25.21 -19.54 12.59
N PRO A 128 26.36 -19.71 13.27
CA PRO A 128 27.50 -18.84 13.05
C PRO A 128 27.83 -18.73 11.56
N ASN A 129 28.01 -17.49 11.06
CA ASN A 129 28.26 -17.16 9.65
C ASN A 129 27.09 -17.42 8.68
N GLN A 130 25.85 -17.49 9.18
CA GLN A 130 24.63 -17.51 8.36
C GLN A 130 23.81 -16.21 8.51
N PRO A 131 23.02 -15.83 7.50
CA PRO A 131 22.96 -16.44 6.17
C PRO A 131 24.24 -16.19 5.37
N SER A 132 24.81 -17.23 4.76
CA SER A 132 26.08 -17.08 4.03
C SER A 132 25.94 -16.17 2.81
N PRO A 133 26.88 -15.26 2.50
CA PRO A 133 26.73 -14.20 1.48
C PRO A 133 26.73 -14.64 -0.01
N TYR A 134 26.62 -15.94 -0.35
CA TYR A 134 26.65 -16.39 -1.77
C TYR A 134 25.62 -15.75 -2.74
N THR A 135 25.98 -15.78 -4.02
CA THR A 135 25.33 -15.10 -5.16
C THR A 135 24.25 -15.91 -5.89
N SER A 136 23.85 -17.11 -5.43
CA SER A 136 22.91 -17.97 -6.17
C SER A 136 21.44 -17.79 -5.74
N MET A 137 20.55 -17.65 -6.73
CA MET A 137 19.20 -17.06 -6.61
C MET A 137 18.07 -17.92 -6.01
N ASN A 138 18.31 -19.14 -5.52
CA ASN A 138 17.24 -20.00 -5.00
C ASN A 138 17.66 -20.68 -3.70
N ARG A 139 17.52 -19.96 -2.59
CA ARG A 139 17.87 -20.48 -1.27
C ARG A 139 16.67 -20.79 -0.42
N VAL A 140 16.81 -21.93 0.23
CA VAL A 140 15.82 -22.52 1.12
C VAL A 140 16.49 -22.68 2.48
N LEU A 141 15.74 -22.54 3.56
CA LEU A 141 16.32 -22.68 4.90
C LEU A 141 16.06 -24.08 5.46
N TYR A 142 17.06 -24.60 6.15
CA TYR A 142 16.92 -25.80 6.97
C TYR A 142 17.36 -25.50 8.41
N TYR A 143 16.81 -26.25 9.35
CA TYR A 143 17.19 -26.19 10.76
C TYR A 143 18.10 -27.37 11.10
N SER A 144 19.21 -27.08 11.77
CA SER A 144 20.15 -28.05 12.32
C SER A 144 20.06 -28.10 13.84
N THR A 145 20.10 -29.30 14.41
CA THR A 145 20.05 -29.51 15.88
C THR A 145 21.24 -28.91 16.63
N THR A 146 22.39 -28.76 15.97
CA THR A 146 23.64 -28.29 16.58
C THR A 146 23.78 -26.78 16.52
N ASP A 147 23.55 -26.21 15.34
CA ASP A 147 23.96 -24.82 15.08
C ASP A 147 22.79 -23.92 14.69
N GLY A 148 21.54 -24.40 14.65
CA GLY A 148 20.39 -23.57 14.29
C GLY A 148 20.13 -23.52 12.79
N MET A 149 19.70 -22.37 12.26
CA MET A 149 19.28 -22.22 10.87
C MET A 149 20.43 -21.96 9.90
N PHE A 150 20.35 -22.63 8.75
CA PHE A 150 21.28 -22.50 7.64
C PHE A 150 20.56 -22.28 6.32
N THR A 151 21.30 -21.74 5.35
CA THR A 151 20.86 -21.69 3.96
C THR A 151 21.35 -22.93 3.20
N ALA A 152 20.49 -23.50 2.35
CA ALA A 152 20.85 -24.57 1.42
C ALA A 152 20.34 -24.27 0.00
N ALA A 153 20.90 -24.99 -0.98
CA ALA A 153 20.37 -25.02 -2.33
C ALA A 153 19.04 -25.78 -2.34
N ALA A 154 18.04 -25.25 -3.07
CA ALA A 154 16.71 -25.87 -3.23
C ALA A 154 16.76 -27.31 -3.79
N SER A 155 17.86 -27.70 -4.43
CA SER A 155 18.08 -29.03 -4.99
C SER A 155 18.43 -30.10 -3.95
N LYS A 156 18.84 -29.72 -2.73
CA LYS A 156 19.14 -30.67 -1.65
C LYS A 156 17.88 -31.40 -1.21
N THR A 157 18.05 -32.54 -0.55
CA THR A 157 16.95 -33.27 0.05
C THR A 157 17.22 -33.47 1.54
N TYR A 158 16.23 -33.15 2.37
CA TYR A 158 16.26 -33.35 3.81
C TYR A 158 14.91 -33.92 4.27
N PRO A 159 14.87 -34.59 5.43
CA PRO A 159 13.62 -34.76 6.17
C PRO A 159 12.98 -33.39 6.46
N PHE A 160 11.72 -33.36 6.84
CA PHE A 160 11.00 -32.10 7.02
C PHE A 160 10.00 -32.19 8.16
N VAL A 161 9.67 -31.04 8.77
CA VAL A 161 8.67 -30.97 9.83
C VAL A 161 7.46 -30.23 9.29
N CYS A 162 6.29 -30.85 9.41
CA CYS A 162 5.00 -30.23 9.10
C CYS A 162 4.38 -29.66 10.37
N GLU A 163 3.76 -28.50 10.25
CA GLU A 163 2.99 -27.83 11.28
C GLU A 163 1.51 -27.84 10.88
N TYR A 164 0.66 -28.21 11.83
CA TYR A 164 -0.80 -28.17 11.75
C TYR A 164 -1.29 -27.27 12.87
N GLU A 165 -1.92 -26.16 12.50
CA GLU A 165 -2.55 -25.25 13.47
C GLU A 165 -4.02 -25.66 13.64
N GLU A 166 -4.53 -25.55 14.86
CA GLU A 166 -5.98 -25.55 15.04
C GLU A 166 -6.57 -24.37 14.27
N ALA A 167 -7.55 -24.63 13.40
CA ALA A 167 -8.27 -23.57 12.73
C ALA A 167 -9.00 -22.74 13.79
N LEU A 168 -8.37 -21.66 14.26
CA LEU A 168 -8.98 -20.67 15.13
C LEU A 168 -10.12 -20.01 14.35
N LYS A 169 -11.31 -20.61 14.43
CA LYS A 169 -12.56 -19.98 14.05
C LYS A 169 -12.86 -18.92 15.09
N GLN A 170 -12.25 -17.75 14.94
CA GLN A 170 -12.74 -16.54 15.60
C GLN A 170 -13.98 -16.09 14.80
N PRO A 171 -15.21 -16.18 15.36
CA PRO A 171 -16.37 -15.58 14.72
C PRO A 171 -16.20 -14.07 14.75
N VAL A 172 -16.10 -13.45 13.57
CA VAL A 172 -16.26 -12.00 13.44
C VAL A 172 -17.77 -11.75 13.51
N THR A 173 -18.27 -11.31 14.66
CA THR A 173 -19.66 -10.87 14.80
C THR A 173 -19.80 -9.47 14.21
N ASP A 174 -20.88 -9.23 13.48
CA ASP A 174 -21.21 -7.94 12.84
C ASP A 174 -21.03 -6.77 13.82
N LEU A 175 -20.14 -5.84 13.45
CA LEU A 175 -19.77 -4.68 14.26
C LEU A 175 -20.01 -3.39 13.47
N GLU A 176 -21.19 -2.80 13.68
CA GLU A 176 -21.48 -1.44 13.22
C GLU A 176 -21.10 -0.42 14.32
N THR A 177 -20.23 0.53 13.94
CA THR A 177 -19.91 1.82 14.61
C THR A 177 -19.44 1.80 16.07
N LYS A 178 -18.11 1.84 16.31
CA LYS A 178 -17.54 2.02 17.67
C LYS A 178 -16.30 2.93 17.80
N CYS A 179 -15.87 3.66 16.77
CA CYS A 179 -14.92 4.76 16.98
C CYS A 179 -15.69 6.03 17.35
N VAL A 180 -15.63 6.42 18.62
CA VAL A 180 -16.20 7.69 19.07
C VAL A 180 -15.50 8.82 18.33
N ALA A 181 -16.27 9.68 17.66
CA ALA A 181 -15.74 10.90 17.06
C ALA A 181 -15.11 11.74 18.17
N LEU A 182 -13.78 11.79 18.21
CA LEU A 182 -13.08 12.78 19.02
C LEU A 182 -13.53 14.14 18.51
N THR A 183 -13.74 15.12 19.40
CA THR A 183 -14.16 16.49 19.06
C THR A 183 -13.09 17.30 18.30
N SER A 184 -12.09 16.61 17.74
CA SER A 184 -10.96 17.12 16.98
C SER A 184 -11.19 16.83 15.50
N PRO A 185 -10.70 17.68 14.57
CA PRO A 185 -10.84 17.46 13.12
C PRO A 185 -10.14 16.19 12.57
N LEU A 186 -9.53 15.38 13.44
CA LEU A 186 -8.88 14.13 13.11
C LEU A 186 -9.91 12.99 13.12
N TYR A 187 -10.29 12.55 11.92
CA TYR A 187 -11.18 11.41 11.74
C TYR A 187 -10.46 10.11 12.11
N PRO A 188 -10.98 9.33 13.08
CA PRO A 188 -10.41 8.03 13.40
C PRO A 188 -10.68 7.03 12.28
N TRP A 189 -9.70 6.17 12.01
CA TRP A 189 -9.80 5.08 11.04
C TRP A 189 -10.14 3.79 11.78
N PHE A 190 -11.13 3.05 11.29
CA PHE A 190 -11.58 1.81 11.93
C PHE A 190 -11.23 0.61 11.06
N VAL A 191 -10.44 -0.32 11.61
CA VAL A 191 -10.08 -1.59 10.95
C VAL A 191 -9.92 -2.68 12.02
N ASP A 192 -10.50 -3.86 11.76
CA ASP A 192 -10.39 -5.06 12.60
C ASP A 192 -10.67 -4.77 14.10
N ASP A 193 -11.75 -4.02 14.40
CA ASP A 193 -12.18 -3.61 15.75
C ASP A 193 -11.25 -2.62 16.49
N VAL A 194 -10.25 -2.09 15.81
CA VAL A 194 -9.30 -1.11 16.33
C VAL A 194 -9.52 0.25 15.68
N CYS A 195 -9.50 1.30 16.51
CA CYS A 195 -9.51 2.68 16.04
C CYS A 195 -8.08 3.22 15.97
N TYR A 196 -7.73 3.81 14.84
CA TYR A 196 -6.43 4.44 14.59
C TYR A 196 -6.60 5.96 14.46
N LEU A 197 -5.69 6.70 15.07
CA LEU A 197 -5.65 8.15 15.06
C LEU A 197 -4.26 8.63 14.66
N LEU A 198 -4.19 9.37 13.56
CA LEU A 198 -2.96 10.01 13.12
C LEU A 198 -2.73 11.31 13.90
N HIS A 199 -1.55 11.46 14.49
CA HIS A 199 -1.04 12.73 14.98
C HIS A 199 0.01 13.26 14.02
N ASP A 200 -0.28 14.41 13.41
CA ASP A 200 0.60 15.10 12.45
C ASP A 200 1.80 15.79 13.12
N SER A 201 1.79 15.96 14.44
CA SER A 201 2.89 16.57 15.19
C SER A 201 4.13 15.68 15.21
N ASP A 202 5.26 16.22 14.78
CA ASP A 202 6.56 15.55 14.84
C ASP A 202 7.05 15.39 16.29
N LYS A 203 7.06 14.14 16.79
CA LYS A 203 7.55 13.81 18.14
C LYS A 203 8.67 12.79 18.09
N ASN A 204 9.49 12.68 19.13
CA ASN A 204 10.37 11.53 19.34
C ASN A 204 9.55 10.35 19.92
N PHE A 205 10.14 9.16 20.07
CA PHE A 205 9.36 7.97 20.44
C PHE A 205 8.74 8.06 21.84
N PRO A 206 9.49 8.45 22.90
CA PRO A 206 8.91 8.70 24.22
C PRO A 206 7.75 9.71 24.20
N ASP A 207 7.92 10.85 23.51
CA ASP A 207 6.89 11.90 23.45
C ASP A 207 5.66 11.46 22.65
N ALA A 208 5.85 10.63 21.62
CA ALA A 208 4.76 10.02 20.85
C ALA A 208 3.98 9.01 21.70
N LYS A 209 4.69 8.17 22.48
CA LYS A 209 4.09 7.22 23.45
C LYS A 209 3.25 7.95 24.49
N VAL A 210 3.81 9.00 25.11
CA VAL A 210 3.07 9.87 26.04
C VAL A 210 1.86 10.53 25.34
N GLY A 211 2.04 10.99 24.10
CA GLY A 211 0.96 11.58 23.30
C GLY A 211 -0.22 10.64 23.08
N CYS A 212 0.04 9.37 22.75
CA CYS A 212 -1.01 8.38 22.59
C CYS A 212 -1.65 7.94 23.91
N ASN A 213 -0.85 7.80 24.97
CA ASN A 213 -1.35 7.45 26.29
C ASN A 213 -2.23 8.57 26.89
N ALA A 214 -1.99 9.82 26.49
CA ALA A 214 -2.79 10.97 26.89
C ALA A 214 -4.17 11.05 26.24
N LEU A 215 -4.54 10.12 25.33
CA LEU A 215 -5.92 9.91 24.87
C LEU A 215 -6.77 9.31 26.01
N ASN A 216 -6.81 10.02 27.13
CA ASN A 216 -7.40 9.63 28.40
C ASN A 216 -8.87 9.23 28.21
N GLY A 217 -9.24 8.05 28.71
CA GLY A 217 -10.57 7.47 28.59
C GLY A 217 -10.70 6.36 27.52
N TYR A 218 -9.73 6.26 26.59
CA TYR A 218 -9.77 5.27 25.51
C TYR A 218 -8.67 4.20 25.58
N ASN A 219 -7.79 4.27 26.60
CA ASN A 219 -6.60 3.41 26.71
C ASN A 219 -5.76 3.42 25.43
N GLY A 220 -5.54 4.62 24.87
CA GLY A 220 -4.72 4.82 23.69
C GLY A 220 -3.26 4.47 23.92
N HIS A 221 -2.59 4.02 22.87
CA HIS A 221 -1.17 3.70 22.83
C HIS A 221 -0.68 3.81 21.39
N LEU A 222 0.64 3.79 21.15
CA LEU A 222 1.15 3.78 19.77
C LEU A 222 0.64 2.54 19.02
N ALA A 223 0.30 2.73 17.75
CA ALA A 223 -0.33 1.71 16.94
C ALA A 223 0.54 0.46 16.78
N HIS A 224 -0.08 -0.71 16.95
CA HIS A 224 0.49 -1.99 16.59
C HIS A 224 0.04 -2.33 15.19
N VAL A 225 0.90 -3.04 14.47
CA VAL A 225 0.60 -3.55 13.15
C VAL A 225 0.85 -5.05 13.17
N ARG A 226 -0.25 -5.80 13.30
CA ARG A 226 -0.32 -7.24 13.54
C ARG A 226 -0.80 -8.00 12.30
N THR A 227 -1.48 -7.30 11.39
CA THR A 227 -2.00 -7.85 10.15
C THR A 227 -1.58 -6.98 8.96
N ILE A 228 -1.70 -7.52 7.76
CA ILE A 228 -1.49 -6.75 6.52
C ILE A 228 -2.50 -5.59 6.41
N ASN A 229 -3.71 -5.77 6.95
CA ASN A 229 -4.77 -4.77 6.96
C ASN A 229 -4.36 -3.57 7.81
N GLU A 230 -3.89 -3.83 9.04
CA GLU A 230 -3.38 -2.78 9.94
C GLU A 230 -2.17 -2.05 9.31
N LEU A 231 -1.35 -2.75 8.52
CA LEU A 231 -0.24 -2.13 7.77
C LEU A 231 -0.76 -1.16 6.70
N TRP A 232 -1.79 -1.54 5.95
CA TRP A 232 -2.37 -0.67 4.93
C TRP A 232 -3.03 0.57 5.53
N VAL A 233 -3.67 0.45 6.71
CA VAL A 233 -4.15 1.63 7.45
C VAL A 233 -2.99 2.53 7.79
N ALA A 234 -1.91 1.97 8.31
CA ALA A 234 -0.76 2.76 8.72
C ALA A 234 -0.06 3.45 7.53
N GLU A 235 0.03 2.80 6.37
CA GLU A 235 0.49 3.42 5.12
C GLU A 235 -0.46 4.49 4.58
N ALA A 236 -1.78 4.25 4.64
CA ALA A 236 -2.78 5.24 4.25
C ALA A 236 -2.66 6.49 5.14
N LEU A 237 -2.53 6.31 6.46
CA LEU A 237 -2.31 7.38 7.42
C LEU A 237 -0.99 8.12 7.16
N ARG A 238 0.10 7.42 6.80
CA ARG A 238 1.36 8.06 6.40
C ARG A 238 1.18 8.95 5.18
N SER A 239 0.46 8.45 4.17
CA SER A 239 0.16 9.20 2.96
C SER A 239 -0.69 10.43 3.27
N VAL A 240 -1.69 10.30 4.14
CA VAL A 240 -2.54 11.42 4.60
C VAL A 240 -1.71 12.46 5.35
N ALA A 241 -0.74 12.04 6.17
CA ALA A 241 0.19 12.93 6.86
C ALA A 241 1.15 13.66 5.91
N GLY A 242 1.26 13.24 4.63
CA GLY A 242 2.31 13.69 3.73
C GLY A 242 3.72 13.35 4.23
N ALA A 243 3.83 12.37 5.13
CA ALA A 243 5.07 12.08 5.84
C ALA A 243 5.92 11.08 5.04
N SER A 244 7.24 11.32 5.02
CA SER A 244 8.20 10.34 4.49
C SER A 244 8.31 9.11 5.38
N GLN A 245 8.11 9.28 6.69
CA GLN A 245 8.13 8.25 7.72
C GLN A 245 7.01 8.48 8.75
N LEU A 246 6.47 7.41 9.29
CA LEU A 246 5.44 7.44 10.33
C LEU A 246 5.78 6.48 11.45
N ARG A 247 5.76 6.94 12.70
CA ARG A 247 6.11 6.12 13.86
C ARG A 247 4.95 5.24 14.32
N ILE A 248 5.29 4.00 14.70
CA ILE A 248 4.40 2.99 15.26
C ILE A 248 4.93 2.46 16.61
N GLY A 249 4.11 1.72 17.34
CA GLY A 249 4.35 1.24 18.70
C GLY A 249 5.14 -0.05 18.77
N ILE A 250 6.33 -0.07 18.17
CA ILE A 250 7.25 -1.20 18.24
C ILE A 250 8.61 -0.70 18.72
N GLU A 251 9.07 -1.25 19.83
CA GLU A 251 10.37 -0.93 20.42
C GLU A 251 11.22 -2.18 20.62
N GLN A 252 12.53 -2.03 20.47
CA GLN A 252 13.48 -3.04 20.90
C GLN A 252 13.78 -2.79 22.37
N THR A 253 13.48 -3.75 23.24
CA THR A 253 13.91 -3.69 24.63
C THR A 253 15.15 -4.55 24.81
N ASP A 254 16.22 -3.93 25.31
CA ASP A 254 17.36 -4.66 25.86
C ASP A 254 16.91 -5.28 27.18
N LEU A 255 16.32 -6.48 27.10
CA LEU A 255 16.05 -7.31 28.29
C LEU A 255 17.39 -7.85 28.81
N SER A 256 18.18 -6.95 29.38
CA SER A 256 19.46 -7.27 29.99
C SER A 256 19.25 -8.21 31.20
N SER A 257 20.02 -9.31 31.20
CA SER A 257 20.58 -10.03 32.35
C SER A 257 20.09 -11.43 32.77
N THR A 258 18.95 -11.97 32.30
CA THR A 258 18.60 -13.37 32.65
C THR A 258 18.33 -14.29 31.46
N ASP A 259 17.68 -13.78 30.41
CA ASP A 259 17.27 -14.63 29.28
C ASP A 259 18.01 -14.36 27.97
N GLY A 260 18.79 -13.27 27.88
CA GLY A 260 19.71 -13.00 26.76
C GLY A 260 19.05 -12.70 25.41
N TYR A 261 17.78 -12.26 25.39
CA TYR A 261 17.03 -12.03 24.15
C TYR A 261 16.95 -10.56 23.74
N ASN A 262 17.43 -10.28 22.52
CA ASN A 262 17.15 -9.04 21.79
C ASN A 262 15.89 -9.26 20.93
N GLY A 263 14.74 -8.76 21.38
CA GLY A 263 13.46 -8.91 20.70
C GLY A 263 12.78 -7.58 20.42
N TRP A 264 11.92 -7.55 19.41
CA TRP A 264 11.04 -6.43 19.12
C TRP A 264 9.68 -6.68 19.77
N TYR A 265 9.19 -5.70 20.53
CA TYR A 265 7.96 -5.83 21.30
C TYR A 265 6.99 -4.69 20.98
N LEU A 266 5.70 -5.01 21.05
CA LEU A 266 4.64 -4.04 20.92
C LEU A 266 4.51 -3.24 22.22
N THR A 267 4.43 -1.90 22.13
CA THR A 267 4.22 -1.05 23.30
C THR A 267 2.78 -1.17 23.79
N THR A 268 2.54 -1.89 24.88
CA THR A 268 1.21 -1.96 25.51
C THR A 268 1.02 -0.85 26.54
N PRO A 269 -0.23 -0.49 26.91
CA PRO A 269 -0.47 0.49 27.97
C PRO A 269 0.11 0.05 29.32
N THR A 270 0.30 -1.26 29.52
CA THR A 270 0.85 -1.87 30.73
C THR A 270 2.37 -2.06 30.67
N ASP A 271 3.04 -1.58 29.62
CA ASP A 271 4.47 -1.81 29.34
C ASP A 271 4.90 -3.29 29.39
N GLN A 272 3.93 -4.20 29.22
CA GLN A 272 4.21 -5.63 29.14
C GLN A 272 4.60 -5.95 27.69
N PRO A 273 5.78 -6.56 27.46
CA PRO A 273 6.26 -6.88 26.13
C PRO A 273 5.34 -7.92 25.47
N VAL A 274 4.62 -7.53 24.43
CA VAL A 274 3.85 -8.46 23.60
C VAL A 274 4.67 -8.77 22.35
N PRO A 275 5.03 -10.04 22.11
CA PRO A 275 5.73 -10.44 20.88
C PRO A 275 4.87 -10.07 19.66
N THR A 276 5.47 -9.41 18.68
CA THR A 276 4.80 -9.11 17.42
C THR A 276 4.83 -10.32 16.48
N THR A 277 3.66 -10.68 15.94
CA THR A 277 3.50 -11.78 14.97
C THR A 277 3.69 -11.32 13.53
N TYR A 278 3.92 -10.02 13.29
CA TYR A 278 3.92 -9.42 11.96
C TYR A 278 4.89 -8.25 11.88
N LEU A 279 5.99 -8.43 11.14
CA LEU A 279 7.03 -7.43 10.97
C LEU A 279 7.54 -7.44 9.50
N PRO A 280 6.87 -6.71 8.59
CA PRO A 280 7.28 -6.58 7.19
C PRO A 280 8.44 -5.58 7.07
N TRP A 281 9.64 -6.00 7.48
CA TRP A 281 10.83 -5.16 7.38
C TRP A 281 11.14 -4.76 5.95
N ALA A 282 11.54 -3.51 5.81
CA ALA A 282 12.25 -3.03 4.65
C ALA A 282 13.57 -3.79 4.51
N ILE A 283 14.11 -3.74 3.29
CA ILE A 283 15.40 -4.33 2.96
C ILE A 283 16.48 -3.76 3.91
N ASN A 284 17.38 -4.62 4.41
CA ASN A 284 18.46 -4.28 5.36
C ASN A 284 18.00 -3.81 6.76
N ASN A 285 16.76 -4.13 7.15
CA ASN A 285 16.24 -3.90 8.49
C ASN A 285 15.85 -5.23 9.18
N PRO A 286 15.82 -5.27 10.53
CA PRO A 286 16.22 -4.21 11.46
C PRO A 286 17.73 -3.93 11.46
N ILE A 287 18.11 -2.66 11.66
CA ILE A 287 19.50 -2.31 12.00
C ILE A 287 19.69 -2.57 13.50
N ALA A 288 20.67 -3.42 13.84
CA ALA A 288 20.95 -3.77 15.24
C ALA A 288 21.39 -2.53 16.05
N GLY A 289 20.83 -2.38 17.26
CA GLY A 289 21.16 -1.29 18.18
C GLY A 289 20.23 -0.07 18.11
N GLU A 290 19.24 -0.09 17.22
CA GLU A 290 18.28 1.00 17.07
C GLU A 290 16.96 0.67 17.76
N PRO A 291 16.42 1.52 18.65
CA PRO A 291 15.36 1.11 19.56
C PRO A 291 13.94 1.17 18.97
N THR A 292 13.72 1.76 17.79
CA THR A 292 12.36 2.11 17.34
C THR A 292 12.12 1.87 15.84
N ILE A 293 10.87 1.59 15.48
CA ILE A 293 10.43 1.32 14.09
C ILE A 293 9.52 2.43 13.57
N GLY A 294 9.63 2.72 12.27
CA GLY A 294 8.67 3.53 11.52
C GLY A 294 8.33 2.89 10.18
N ILE A 295 7.29 3.43 9.55
CA ILE A 295 6.77 3.07 8.24
C ILE A 295 7.23 4.12 7.23
N LYS A 296 7.91 3.73 6.16
CA LYS A 296 8.45 4.66 5.15
C LYS A 296 7.74 4.58 3.80
N ALA A 297 7.68 5.73 3.12
CA ALA A 297 7.13 5.86 1.77
C ALA A 297 7.81 4.99 0.71
N GLY A 298 7.00 4.48 -0.24
CA GLY A 298 7.46 3.95 -1.52
C GLY A 298 7.80 2.46 -1.56
N TYR A 299 7.51 1.70 -0.51
CA TYR A 299 7.66 0.25 -0.50
C TYR A 299 6.46 -0.42 0.16
N PRO A 300 5.78 -1.39 -0.48
CA PRO A 300 4.68 -2.13 0.14
C PRO A 300 5.07 -3.04 1.34
N LYS A 301 6.24 -2.83 1.97
CA LYS A 301 6.85 -3.65 3.05
C LYS A 301 7.87 -2.83 3.87
N SER A 302 7.39 -1.94 4.74
CA SER A 302 8.05 -0.65 5.02
C SER A 302 8.52 -0.42 6.45
N PHE A 303 8.70 -1.46 7.27
CA PHE A 303 9.28 -1.24 8.60
C PHE A 303 10.76 -0.94 8.46
N GLU A 304 11.16 0.27 8.85
CA GLU A 304 12.55 0.70 8.97
C GLU A 304 12.85 1.05 10.41
N THR A 305 14.05 0.72 10.87
CA THR A 305 14.56 1.27 12.13
C THR A 305 14.73 2.77 11.98
N LEU A 306 14.07 3.54 12.85
CA LEU A 306 14.21 4.99 12.91
C LEU A 306 15.41 5.33 13.79
N LEU A 307 16.40 5.99 13.22
CA LEU A 307 17.55 6.51 13.95
C LEU A 307 17.07 7.57 14.97
N PRO A 308 17.35 7.45 16.28
CA PRO A 308 17.20 8.54 17.22
C PRO A 308 18.10 9.72 16.80
N PRO A 309 17.68 10.99 17.02
CA PRO A 309 16.45 11.46 17.63
C PRO A 309 15.41 11.94 16.60
N THR A 310 15.18 11.19 15.52
CA THR A 310 14.30 11.65 14.44
C THR A 310 12.88 11.89 14.95
N LYS A 311 12.39 13.13 14.82
CA LYS A 311 11.00 13.46 15.10
C LYS A 311 10.16 13.20 13.86
N THR A 312 9.05 12.50 14.02
CA THR A 312 8.14 12.13 12.93
C THR A 312 6.70 12.13 13.43
N PRO A 313 5.71 12.21 12.52
CA PRO A 313 4.32 11.99 12.88
C PRO A 313 4.15 10.56 13.38
N PHE A 314 3.06 10.29 14.11
CA PHE A 314 2.85 8.99 14.74
C PHE A 314 1.37 8.59 14.72
N ILE A 315 1.11 7.29 14.80
CA ILE A 315 -0.25 6.75 14.90
C ILE A 315 -0.49 6.23 16.30
N CYS A 316 -1.62 6.61 16.88
CA CYS A 316 -2.16 6.00 18.06
C CYS A 316 -3.23 4.99 17.67
N GLN A 317 -3.31 3.87 18.37
CA GLN A 317 -4.45 2.96 18.32
C GLN A 317 -5.15 2.90 19.68
N TYR A 318 -6.45 2.65 19.68
CA TYR A 318 -7.25 2.46 20.88
C TYR A 318 -8.39 1.48 20.63
N ALA A 319 -8.81 0.79 21.70
CA ALA A 319 -9.91 -0.15 21.62
C ALA A 319 -11.23 0.59 21.42
N SER A 320 -12.10 0.04 20.58
CA SER A 320 -13.43 0.59 20.39
C SER A 320 -14.24 0.43 21.68
N VAL A 321 -14.73 1.54 22.26
CA VAL A 321 -15.47 1.49 23.53
C VAL A 321 -16.86 0.95 23.24
N THR A 322 -17.13 -0.27 23.69
CA THR A 322 -18.51 -0.78 23.70
C THR A 322 -19.22 -0.17 24.89
N THR A 323 -19.88 0.98 24.68
CA THR A 323 -20.64 1.65 25.75
C THR A 323 -21.80 0.76 26.15
N THR A 324 -21.62 -0.03 27.21
CA THR A 324 -22.74 -0.71 27.85
C THR A 324 -23.43 0.32 28.71
N THR A 325 -24.48 0.97 28.19
CA THR A 325 -25.22 2.02 28.88
C THR A 325 -25.81 1.46 30.17
N THR A 326 -25.11 1.67 31.28
CA THR A 326 -25.63 1.41 32.63
C THR A 326 -26.05 2.76 33.17
N THR A 327 -27.35 3.00 33.24
CA THR A 327 -27.94 4.26 33.73
C THR A 327 -27.58 4.44 35.20
N MET A 328 -26.66 5.34 35.51
CA MET A 328 -26.43 5.81 36.88
C MET A 328 -26.52 7.34 36.94
N THR A 329 -27.30 7.82 37.91
CA THR A 329 -27.57 9.21 38.27
C THR A 329 -26.36 9.87 38.96
N THR A 330 -25.92 11.02 38.46
CA THR A 330 -24.78 11.81 38.95
C THR A 330 -25.18 12.90 39.95
N PRO A 331 -24.41 13.14 41.03
CA PRO A 331 -24.42 14.41 41.76
C PRO A 331 -23.26 15.33 41.34
N THR A 332 -23.58 16.62 41.25
CA THR A 332 -22.75 17.74 40.75
C THR A 332 -21.77 18.25 41.81
N THR A 333 -20.51 18.50 41.43
CA THR A 333 -19.56 19.29 42.24
C THR A 333 -18.78 20.26 41.35
N THR A 334 -18.65 21.50 41.82
CA THR A 334 -18.08 22.67 41.13
C THR A 334 -16.59 22.82 41.48
N GLU A 335 -15.74 23.06 40.48
CA GLU A 335 -14.33 23.43 40.67
C GLU A 335 -13.99 24.82 40.10
N THR A 336 -13.09 25.50 40.82
CA THR A 336 -12.64 26.89 40.64
C THR A 336 -11.34 26.94 39.85
N THR A 337 -11.27 27.81 38.84
CA THR A 337 -10.10 27.99 37.95
C THR A 337 -9.15 29.08 38.46
N THR A 338 -7.84 28.84 38.45
CA THR A 338 -6.80 29.84 38.72
C THR A 338 -5.89 29.99 37.49
N THR A 339 -5.74 31.22 37.00
CA THR A 339 -4.98 31.58 35.79
C THR A 339 -3.61 32.16 36.17
N THR A 340 -2.52 31.60 35.64
CA THR A 340 -1.16 32.16 35.77
C THR A 340 -0.65 32.62 34.41
N THR A 341 -0.16 33.86 34.34
CA THR A 341 0.33 34.50 33.11
C THR A 341 1.86 34.54 33.15
N THR A 342 2.53 34.12 32.07
CA THR A 342 4.00 34.15 31.94
C THR A 342 4.43 35.05 30.79
N THR A 343 5.36 35.95 31.07
CA THR A 343 5.91 36.97 30.15
C THR A 343 7.12 36.43 29.40
N THR A 344 7.18 36.63 28.07
CA THR A 344 8.31 36.25 27.20
C THR A 344 9.14 37.46 26.78
N THR A 345 10.48 37.34 26.86
CA THR A 345 11.48 38.29 26.37
C THR A 345 12.09 37.77 25.04
N PRO A 346 12.35 38.60 24.01
CA PRO A 346 12.95 38.15 22.77
C PRO A 346 14.48 38.26 22.79
N THR A 347 15.17 37.22 22.30
CA THR A 347 16.63 37.23 22.07
C THR A 347 16.89 37.12 20.56
N THR A 348 17.63 38.07 20.02
CA THR A 348 18.12 38.15 18.64
C THR A 348 19.33 37.25 18.43
N THR A 349 19.33 36.41 17.39
CA THR A 349 20.46 35.57 16.98
C THR A 349 20.98 36.01 15.61
N ALA A 350 22.29 36.32 15.55
CA ALA A 350 23.00 36.67 14.33
C ALA A 350 23.45 35.42 13.55
N THR A 351 23.33 35.45 12.23
CA THR A 351 23.70 34.37 11.32
C THR A 351 25.10 34.63 10.72
N THR A 352 26.08 33.80 11.08
CA THR A 352 27.40 33.75 10.43
C THR A 352 27.38 32.71 9.31
N THR A 353 27.73 33.15 8.10
CA THR A 353 27.86 32.31 6.90
C THR A 353 29.30 31.78 6.82
N THR A 354 29.48 30.46 6.81
CA THR A 354 30.76 29.82 6.51
C THR A 354 30.64 28.96 5.26
N THR A 355 31.51 29.24 4.29
CA THR A 355 31.68 28.50 3.04
C THR A 355 32.54 27.25 3.27
N PRO A 356 32.14 26.04 2.85
CA PRO A 356 33.04 24.89 2.88
C PRO A 356 33.82 24.76 1.57
N THR A 357 35.14 24.72 1.72
CA THR A 357 36.11 24.31 0.69
C THR A 357 36.22 22.78 0.72
N VAL A 358 35.99 22.12 -0.43
CA VAL A 358 36.12 20.65 -0.56
C VAL A 358 37.50 20.31 -1.11
N THR A 359 38.27 19.55 -0.35
CA THR A 359 39.56 18.96 -0.75
C THR A 359 39.33 17.48 -1.05
N SER A 360 39.70 17.01 -2.25
CA SER A 360 39.57 15.62 -2.67
C SER A 360 40.87 14.82 -2.48
N THR A 361 40.79 13.63 -1.88
CA THR A 361 41.86 12.62 -1.94
C THR A 361 41.29 11.22 -2.19
N ALA A 362 41.82 10.60 -3.25
CA ALA A 362 41.74 9.24 -3.85
C ALA A 362 41.11 8.04 -3.11
N ALA A 363 40.35 7.20 -3.85
CA ALA A 363 40.82 5.93 -4.46
C ALA A 363 39.65 5.03 -4.93
N GLY A 364 39.57 4.74 -6.24
CA GLY A 364 38.68 3.71 -6.82
C GLY A 364 38.01 4.14 -8.13
N ALA A 365 38.55 3.68 -9.28
CA ALA A 365 38.05 3.86 -10.66
C ALA A 365 37.80 5.33 -11.09
N ASN A 366 38.73 5.91 -11.85
CA ASN A 366 38.63 7.28 -12.36
C ASN A 366 37.52 7.42 -13.42
N CYS A 367 36.30 7.74 -12.97
CA CYS A 367 35.23 8.22 -13.82
C CYS A 367 35.46 9.73 -14.05
N THR A 368 36.06 10.11 -15.18
CA THR A 368 36.33 11.52 -15.51
C THR A 368 35.10 12.16 -16.16
N VAL A 369 34.51 13.13 -15.46
CA VAL A 369 33.47 14.02 -15.96
C VAL A 369 33.98 14.78 -17.18
N THR A 370 33.26 14.74 -18.30
CA THR A 370 33.67 15.39 -19.57
C THR A 370 33.03 16.73 -19.83
N SER A 371 31.85 16.97 -19.27
CA SER A 371 31.16 18.24 -19.40
C SER A 371 31.01 18.93 -18.06
N ALA A 372 30.90 20.26 -18.07
CA ALA A 372 30.26 20.94 -16.96
C ALA A 372 28.78 20.49 -16.88
N TRP A 373 28.17 20.67 -15.71
CA TRP A 373 26.72 20.57 -15.59
C TRP A 373 26.04 21.54 -16.58
N THR A 374 24.96 21.11 -17.23
CA THR A 374 24.11 22.02 -18.01
C THR A 374 23.48 23.07 -17.11
N THR A 375 22.97 24.15 -17.70
CA THR A 375 22.05 25.04 -16.99
C THR A 375 20.83 24.25 -16.52
N TRP A 376 20.28 24.64 -15.38
CA TRP A 376 19.02 24.09 -14.91
C TRP A 376 17.90 24.31 -15.94
N SER A 377 17.03 23.32 -16.09
CA SER A 377 15.81 23.45 -16.86
C SER A 377 14.89 24.53 -16.28
N ALA A 378 13.88 24.93 -17.04
CA ALA A 378 12.75 25.64 -16.48
C ALA A 378 12.11 24.81 -15.35
N CYS A 379 11.47 25.49 -14.41
CA CYS A 379 10.73 24.82 -13.35
C CYS A 379 9.59 24.00 -13.97
N SER A 380 9.38 22.76 -13.52
CA SER A 380 8.36 21.86 -14.07
C SER A 380 6.93 22.37 -13.92
N GLN A 381 6.73 23.36 -13.04
CA GLN A 381 5.49 24.08 -12.85
C GLN A 381 5.68 25.53 -13.27
N SER A 382 4.67 26.14 -13.90
CA SER A 382 4.67 27.57 -14.26
C SER A 382 4.31 28.49 -13.10
N CYS A 383 3.91 27.94 -11.95
CA CYS A 383 3.55 28.62 -10.72
C CYS A 383 3.95 27.75 -9.50
N ASP A 384 3.99 28.34 -8.29
CA ASP A 384 4.35 27.69 -7.02
C ASP A 384 5.72 26.97 -7.04
N LYS A 385 5.79 25.79 -6.40
CA LYS A 385 6.97 24.94 -6.30
C LYS A 385 6.93 23.85 -7.37
N GLY A 386 8.03 23.70 -8.09
CA GLY A 386 8.23 22.61 -9.06
C GLY A 386 9.59 21.96 -8.89
N ILE A 387 9.98 21.17 -9.88
CA ILE A 387 11.30 20.53 -9.96
C ILE A 387 11.99 21.03 -11.24
N ARG A 388 13.28 21.31 -11.17
CA ARG A 388 14.12 21.54 -12.35
C ARG A 388 15.27 20.55 -12.37
N SER A 389 15.75 20.21 -13.56
CA SER A 389 16.81 19.23 -13.78
C SER A 389 17.99 19.82 -14.53
N ARG A 390 19.18 19.26 -14.32
CA ARG A 390 20.38 19.51 -15.13
C ARG A 390 21.15 18.23 -15.37
N GLU A 391 21.96 18.21 -16.42
CA GLU A 391 22.64 17.01 -16.92
C GLU A 391 24.17 17.18 -16.91
N ILE A 392 24.89 16.07 -16.81
CA ILE A 392 26.34 16.00 -16.96
C ILE A 392 26.76 14.74 -17.71
N MET A 393 27.79 14.85 -18.53
CA MET A 393 28.35 13.75 -19.32
C MET A 393 29.65 13.22 -18.69
N PHE A 394 29.87 11.90 -18.80
CA PHE A 394 31.12 11.23 -18.37
C PHE A 394 31.89 10.69 -19.58
N ASN A 395 33.22 10.77 -19.58
CA ASN A 395 34.03 9.98 -20.51
C ASN A 395 34.13 8.58 -19.97
N ASN A 396 33.83 7.61 -20.83
CA ASN A 396 34.13 6.20 -20.64
C ASN A 396 33.16 5.45 -19.71
N SER A 397 32.03 5.02 -20.28
CA SER A 397 30.99 4.24 -19.62
C SER A 397 31.49 2.90 -19.05
N GLU A 398 32.54 2.31 -19.64
CA GLU A 398 33.09 1.00 -19.26
C GLU A 398 33.71 0.98 -17.85
N ASN A 399 34.30 2.08 -17.38
CA ASN A 399 34.91 2.17 -16.05
C ASN A 399 33.94 2.69 -14.97
N CYS A 400 32.79 3.22 -15.36
CA CYS A 400 31.78 3.76 -14.43
C CYS A 400 30.64 2.75 -14.16
N ASN A 401 30.75 1.52 -14.68
CA ASN A 401 29.72 0.48 -14.57
C ASN A 401 28.37 0.93 -15.17
N ILE A 402 28.42 1.72 -16.26
CA ILE A 402 27.25 2.18 -17.00
C ILE A 402 27.35 1.59 -18.42
N THR A 403 26.29 0.96 -18.90
CA THR A 403 26.27 0.24 -20.19
C THR A 403 26.69 1.12 -21.36
N THR A 404 27.76 0.72 -22.07
CA THR A 404 28.36 1.03 -23.42
C THR A 404 27.91 2.25 -24.27
N THR A 405 27.14 3.19 -23.75
CA THR A 405 26.77 4.46 -24.39
C THR A 405 26.93 5.60 -23.39
N PRO A 406 27.43 6.78 -23.80
CA PRO A 406 27.52 7.94 -22.91
C PRO A 406 26.14 8.26 -22.36
N THR A 407 25.93 7.98 -21.07
CA THR A 407 24.64 8.13 -20.41
C THR A 407 24.72 9.36 -19.52
N PRO A 408 23.85 10.37 -19.73
CA PRO A 408 23.85 11.57 -18.90
C PRO A 408 23.45 11.21 -17.46
N ALA A 409 24.13 11.77 -16.46
CA ALA A 409 23.59 11.79 -15.09
C ALA A 409 22.75 13.04 -14.89
N TYR A 410 21.65 12.87 -14.17
CA TYR A 410 20.68 13.91 -13.87
C TYR A 410 20.81 14.35 -12.41
N GLN A 411 20.73 15.66 -12.19
CA GLN A 411 20.47 16.23 -10.88
C GLN A 411 19.11 16.92 -10.89
N TYR A 412 18.33 16.74 -9.83
CA TYR A 412 17.04 17.38 -9.62
C TYR A 412 17.11 18.30 -8.40
N GLU A 413 16.44 19.44 -8.46
CA GLU A 413 16.22 20.28 -7.28
C GLU A 413 14.83 20.93 -7.29
N SER A 414 14.33 21.26 -6.10
CA SER A 414 13.12 22.04 -5.95
C SER A 414 13.34 23.47 -6.45
N CYS A 415 12.43 23.98 -7.27
CA CYS A 415 12.40 25.37 -7.72
C CYS A 415 11.10 26.05 -7.29
N ALA A 416 11.14 27.37 -7.16
CA ALA A 416 9.96 28.21 -6.96
C ALA A 416 9.91 29.25 -8.08
N THR A 417 8.76 29.40 -8.72
CA THR A 417 8.57 30.33 -9.86
C THR A 417 8.31 31.77 -9.43
N GLY A 418 8.10 32.03 -8.14
CA GLY A 418 7.70 33.34 -7.61
C GLY A 418 6.27 33.76 -7.97
N VAL A 419 5.61 33.03 -8.86
CA VAL A 419 4.20 33.20 -9.21
C VAL A 419 3.38 32.27 -8.34
N GLN A 420 2.68 32.81 -7.35
CA GLN A 420 1.68 32.05 -6.59
C GLN A 420 0.56 31.67 -7.55
N CYS A 421 0.30 30.38 -7.75
CA CYS A 421 -0.93 30.01 -8.42
C CYS A 421 -2.08 30.43 -7.51
N LYS A 422 -3.05 31.18 -8.04
CA LYS A 422 -4.39 31.20 -7.43
C LYS A 422 -4.93 29.78 -7.60
N SER A 423 -4.59 28.92 -6.66
CA SER A 423 -5.12 27.58 -6.59
C SER A 423 -6.64 27.70 -6.61
N SER A 424 -7.29 26.83 -7.38
CA SER A 424 -8.68 26.44 -7.19
C SER A 424 -8.84 25.71 -5.84
N SER A 425 -8.22 26.21 -4.76
CA SER A 425 -8.14 25.60 -3.44
C SER A 425 -9.52 25.30 -2.88
N THR A 426 -10.53 26.08 -3.24
CA THR A 426 -11.93 25.85 -2.85
C THR A 426 -12.48 24.56 -3.45
N LYS A 427 -12.22 24.25 -4.74
CA LYS A 427 -12.74 23.04 -5.39
C LYS A 427 -12.09 21.76 -4.86
N MET A 428 -10.78 21.78 -4.64
CA MET A 428 -10.06 20.64 -4.05
C MET A 428 -10.49 20.39 -2.60
N THR A 429 -10.63 21.46 -1.81
CA THR A 429 -11.10 21.37 -0.43
C THR A 429 -12.53 20.81 -0.38
N LEU A 430 -13.39 21.24 -1.31
CA LEU A 430 -14.76 20.75 -1.45
C LEU A 430 -14.80 19.27 -1.85
N LEU A 431 -14.03 18.86 -2.85
CA LEU A 431 -13.96 17.45 -3.26
C LEU A 431 -13.44 16.56 -2.12
N LYS A 432 -12.43 17.03 -1.37
CA LYS A 432 -11.93 16.33 -0.20
C LYS A 432 -13.01 16.22 0.89
N SER A 433 -13.74 17.28 1.19
CA SER A 433 -14.82 17.24 2.18
C SER A 433 -15.99 16.34 1.75
N GLU A 434 -16.38 16.39 0.48
CA GLU A 434 -17.40 15.49 -0.08
C GLU A 434 -16.97 14.03 0.00
N CYS A 435 -15.70 13.76 -0.28
CA CYS A 435 -15.13 12.42 -0.22
C CYS A 435 -15.14 11.87 1.21
N MET A 436 -14.66 12.66 2.16
CA MET A 436 -14.56 12.23 3.56
C MET A 436 -15.92 12.09 4.25
N GLY A 437 -16.99 12.66 3.69
CA GLY A 437 -18.35 12.54 4.21
C GLY A 437 -19.07 11.23 3.86
N LYS A 438 -18.53 10.42 2.94
CA LYS A 438 -19.14 9.16 2.50
C LYS A 438 -18.42 7.96 3.12
N VAL A 439 -19.15 7.11 3.85
CA VAL A 439 -18.63 5.81 4.33
C VAL A 439 -18.15 4.98 3.14
N GLY A 440 -17.01 4.30 3.27
CA GLY A 440 -16.41 3.55 2.16
C GLY A 440 -15.74 4.41 1.08
N SER A 441 -15.38 5.66 1.41
CA SER A 441 -14.65 6.57 0.52
C SER A 441 -13.23 6.83 1.01
N HIS A 442 -12.31 7.02 0.06
CA HIS A 442 -10.89 7.26 0.29
C HIS A 442 -10.40 8.36 -0.65
N PHE A 443 -9.75 9.40 -0.11
CA PHE A 443 -9.20 10.49 -0.91
C PHE A 443 -7.70 10.27 -1.12
N ALA A 444 -7.28 10.09 -2.37
CA ALA A 444 -5.88 9.89 -2.74
C ALA A 444 -5.54 10.55 -4.09
N TYR A 445 -4.34 11.11 -4.23
CA TYR A 445 -3.87 11.71 -5.49
C TYR A 445 -4.88 12.68 -6.13
N SER A 446 -5.44 13.60 -5.34
CA SER A 446 -6.46 14.58 -5.79
C SER A 446 -7.76 13.96 -6.31
N SER A 447 -7.99 12.68 -6.04
CA SER A 447 -9.18 11.96 -6.48
C SER A 447 -9.88 11.32 -5.29
N CYS A 448 -11.20 11.39 -5.29
CA CYS A 448 -12.02 10.66 -4.36
C CYS A 448 -12.37 9.29 -4.93
N TYR A 449 -12.01 8.23 -4.23
CA TYR A 449 -12.40 6.86 -4.54
C TYR A 449 -13.51 6.45 -3.59
N PHE A 450 -14.50 5.71 -4.06
CA PHE A 450 -15.54 5.17 -3.19
C PHE A 450 -16.04 3.83 -3.68
N LEU A 451 -16.41 2.97 -2.74
CA LEU A 451 -16.99 1.67 -3.02
C LEU A 451 -18.48 1.81 -3.31
N ALA A 452 -18.90 1.40 -4.50
CA ALA A 452 -20.28 1.37 -4.93
C ALA A 452 -20.87 -0.03 -4.75
N ASN A 453 -21.97 -0.14 -4.01
CA ASN A 453 -22.76 -1.37 -3.90
C ASN A 453 -23.71 -1.47 -5.10
N ILE A 454 -23.21 -1.97 -6.23
CA ILE A 454 -23.96 -2.16 -7.46
C ILE A 454 -23.89 -3.62 -7.90
N SER A 455 -25.05 -4.25 -8.07
CA SER A 455 -25.15 -5.57 -8.70
C SER A 455 -25.29 -5.43 -10.21
N GLY A 456 -24.25 -5.77 -10.95
CA GLY A 456 -24.29 -5.73 -12.41
C GLY A 456 -22.98 -6.05 -13.11
N THR A 457 -23.02 -5.89 -14.43
CA THR A 457 -21.88 -6.03 -15.33
C THR A 457 -20.88 -4.88 -15.15
N GLN A 458 -19.72 -4.99 -15.80
CA GLN A 458 -18.76 -3.88 -15.79
C GLN A 458 -19.32 -2.61 -16.46
N ALA A 459 -20.22 -2.76 -17.44
CA ALA A 459 -20.91 -1.65 -18.08
C ALA A 459 -21.87 -0.96 -17.10
N ASP A 460 -22.70 -1.73 -16.39
CA ASP A 460 -23.62 -1.19 -15.37
C ASP A 460 -22.86 -0.44 -14.26
N ALA A 461 -21.72 -1.00 -13.83
CA ALA A 461 -20.82 -0.38 -12.87
C ALA A 461 -20.21 0.94 -13.40
N SER A 462 -19.82 0.97 -14.67
CA SER A 462 -19.32 2.17 -15.34
C SER A 462 -20.38 3.27 -15.38
N ASP A 463 -21.59 2.94 -15.84
CA ASP A 463 -22.70 3.88 -15.94
C ASP A 463 -23.06 4.42 -14.56
N TYR A 464 -23.10 3.57 -13.53
CA TYR A 464 -23.32 4.01 -12.15
C TYR A 464 -22.26 5.02 -11.71
N CYS A 465 -20.97 4.75 -11.89
CA CYS A 465 -19.93 5.70 -11.49
C CYS A 465 -20.06 7.04 -12.23
N VAL A 466 -20.47 7.02 -13.50
CA VAL A 466 -20.77 8.24 -14.28
C VAL A 466 -21.95 9.01 -13.70
N THR A 467 -23.04 8.33 -13.29
CA THR A 467 -24.17 9.00 -12.61
C THR A 467 -23.79 9.68 -11.30
N GLN A 468 -22.72 9.21 -10.66
CA GLN A 468 -22.18 9.81 -9.43
C GLN A 468 -21.17 10.95 -9.69
N GLY A 469 -21.07 11.42 -10.94
CA GLY A 469 -20.13 12.46 -11.35
C GLY A 469 -18.67 12.01 -11.36
N GLY A 470 -18.43 10.72 -11.57
CA GLY A 470 -17.10 10.13 -11.65
C GLY A 470 -16.99 9.09 -12.76
N GLN A 471 -16.13 8.10 -12.56
CA GLN A 471 -15.91 6.98 -13.48
C GLN A 471 -15.42 5.76 -12.72
N LEU A 472 -15.29 4.60 -13.37
CA LEU A 472 -14.62 3.47 -12.73
C LEU A 472 -13.16 3.82 -12.41
N ALA A 473 -12.70 3.37 -11.24
CA ALA A 473 -11.39 3.74 -10.73
C ALA A 473 -10.26 3.27 -11.65
N SER A 474 -9.39 4.21 -11.98
CA SER A 474 -8.12 3.96 -12.65
C SER A 474 -7.00 3.93 -11.61
N LEU A 475 -6.25 2.82 -11.54
CA LEU A 475 -5.27 2.60 -10.47
C LEU A 475 -3.87 2.92 -10.97
N PHE A 476 -3.39 4.11 -10.62
CA PHE A 476 -2.03 4.55 -10.96
C PHE A 476 -1.09 4.32 -9.78
N GLY A 477 -0.32 3.22 -9.85
CA GLY A 477 0.72 2.89 -8.86
C GLY A 477 0.31 1.84 -7.83
N GLU A 478 1.30 1.13 -7.29
CA GLU A 478 1.11 0.06 -6.28
C GLU A 478 0.61 0.62 -4.94
N ASP A 479 0.98 1.85 -4.60
CA ASP A 479 0.53 2.54 -3.39
C ASP A 479 -0.98 2.75 -3.39
N LEU A 480 -1.56 3.15 -4.54
CA LEU A 480 -3.00 3.33 -4.66
C LEU A 480 -3.75 1.99 -4.57
N VAL A 481 -3.22 0.92 -5.19
CA VAL A 481 -3.81 -0.42 -5.08
C VAL A 481 -3.85 -0.87 -3.61
N SER A 482 -2.76 -0.64 -2.88
CA SER A 482 -2.67 -0.97 -1.44
C SER A 482 -3.64 -0.14 -0.61
N GLN A 483 -3.74 1.17 -0.87
CA GLN A 483 -4.68 2.07 -0.21
C GLN A 483 -6.14 1.65 -0.44
N LEU A 484 -6.52 1.31 -1.68
CA LEU A 484 -7.86 0.84 -2.00
C LEU A 484 -8.14 -0.57 -1.47
N GLY A 485 -7.10 -1.35 -1.17
CA GLY A 485 -7.23 -2.60 -0.42
C GLY A 485 -7.97 -2.42 0.91
N SER A 486 -7.77 -1.28 1.58
CA SER A 486 -8.48 -0.95 2.82
C SER A 486 -9.99 -0.73 2.61
N LEU A 487 -10.42 -0.24 1.43
CA LEU A 487 -11.85 -0.11 1.11
C LEU A 487 -12.54 -1.48 1.03
N PHE A 488 -11.84 -2.51 0.53
CA PHE A 488 -12.35 -3.87 0.56
C PHE A 488 -12.50 -4.43 1.96
N LEU A 489 -11.74 -3.94 2.94
CA LEU A 489 -11.87 -4.38 4.33
C LEU A 489 -13.19 -3.95 4.97
N GLN A 490 -13.81 -2.90 4.44
CA GLN A 490 -15.14 -2.44 4.86
C GLN A 490 -16.27 -3.17 4.12
N SER A 491 -15.92 -4.00 3.13
CA SER A 491 -16.88 -4.66 2.25
C SER A 491 -17.11 -6.14 2.60
N SER A 492 -18.34 -6.63 2.41
CA SER A 492 -18.63 -8.06 2.39
C SER A 492 -18.21 -8.77 1.10
N SER A 493 -18.03 -8.02 0.00
CA SER A 493 -17.59 -8.60 -1.28
C SER A 493 -16.07 -8.74 -1.33
N VAL A 494 -15.64 -9.84 -1.95
CA VAL A 494 -14.23 -10.12 -2.24
C VAL A 494 -13.75 -9.53 -3.57
N GLN A 495 -14.64 -8.95 -4.38
CA GLN A 495 -14.32 -8.47 -5.73
C GLN A 495 -15.10 -7.20 -6.05
N ALA A 496 -14.45 -6.27 -6.76
CA ALA A 496 -15.11 -5.08 -7.28
C ALA A 496 -14.60 -4.72 -8.68
N TRP A 497 -15.51 -4.22 -9.53
CA TRP A 497 -15.18 -3.66 -10.84
C TRP A 497 -14.27 -2.44 -10.73
N ILE A 498 -13.35 -2.33 -11.69
CA ILE A 498 -12.44 -1.18 -11.87
C ILE A 498 -12.38 -0.80 -13.35
N GLY A 499 -11.74 0.33 -13.68
CA GLY A 499 -11.70 0.87 -15.04
C GLY A 499 -10.72 0.17 -15.99
N LEU A 500 -10.23 -1.03 -15.68
CA LEU A 500 -9.20 -1.71 -16.50
C LEU A 500 -9.85 -2.69 -17.49
N LYS A 501 -9.64 -2.45 -18.79
CA LYS A 501 -10.20 -3.28 -19.87
C LYS A 501 -9.14 -3.59 -20.95
N VAL A 502 -9.22 -4.76 -21.58
CA VAL A 502 -8.50 -5.06 -22.83
C VAL A 502 -9.25 -4.42 -23.99
N THR A 503 -8.59 -3.50 -24.71
CA THR A 503 -9.12 -2.87 -25.93
C THR A 503 -8.09 -2.93 -27.04
N GLY A 504 -8.42 -3.62 -28.14
CA GLY A 504 -7.50 -3.83 -29.26
C GLY A 504 -6.28 -4.69 -28.87
N GLY A 505 -6.51 -5.74 -28.06
CA GLY A 505 -5.46 -6.65 -27.60
C GLY A 505 -4.47 -6.06 -26.59
N LYS A 506 -4.70 -4.82 -26.13
CA LYS A 506 -3.88 -4.15 -25.12
C LYS A 506 -4.73 -3.80 -23.91
N LEU A 507 -4.15 -3.98 -22.72
CA LEU A 507 -4.76 -3.49 -21.48
C LEU A 507 -4.70 -1.96 -21.47
N LYS A 508 -5.83 -1.32 -21.14
CA LYS A 508 -5.99 0.13 -21.10
C LYS A 508 -6.92 0.52 -19.95
N TRP A 509 -6.64 1.65 -19.32
CA TRP A 509 -7.57 2.26 -18.37
C TRP A 509 -8.67 2.98 -19.16
N MET A 510 -9.91 2.81 -18.75
CA MET A 510 -11.06 3.47 -19.33
C MET A 510 -11.35 4.72 -18.49
N VAL A 511 -11.12 5.89 -19.08
CA VAL A 511 -11.43 7.19 -18.50
C VAL A 511 -12.47 7.84 -19.40
N ASP A 512 -13.65 8.18 -18.89
CA ASP A 512 -14.79 8.68 -19.69
C ASP A 512 -15.12 7.80 -20.91
N ASN A 513 -15.11 6.47 -20.72
CA ASN A 513 -15.24 5.47 -21.78
C ASN A 513 -14.19 5.56 -22.91
N LYS A 514 -13.08 6.25 -22.67
CA LYS A 514 -11.95 6.34 -23.60
C LYS A 514 -10.74 5.57 -23.07
N PRO A 515 -9.99 4.90 -23.95
CA PRO A 515 -8.81 4.15 -23.56
C PRO A 515 -7.59 5.07 -23.31
N HIS A 516 -7.00 4.97 -22.12
CA HIS A 516 -5.74 5.61 -21.73
C HIS A 516 -4.62 4.55 -21.59
N ALA A 517 -3.39 4.92 -22.00
CA ALA A 517 -2.23 4.03 -21.98
C ALA A 517 -1.84 3.64 -20.54
N LEU A 518 -1.38 2.40 -20.37
CA LEU A 518 -0.95 1.89 -19.08
C LEU A 518 0.40 2.43 -18.64
N PHE A 519 0.51 2.67 -17.33
CA PHE A 519 1.77 2.77 -16.62
C PHE A 519 2.20 1.34 -16.23
N LYS A 520 3.13 0.74 -17.01
CA LYS A 520 3.89 -0.49 -16.69
C LYS A 520 3.24 -1.88 -16.95
N ASN A 521 4.12 -2.86 -17.20
CA ASN A 521 3.90 -4.26 -17.61
C ASN A 521 3.01 -5.06 -16.65
N ILE A 522 1.73 -5.19 -16.98
CA ILE A 522 0.91 -6.33 -16.55
C ILE A 522 1.23 -7.48 -17.54
N SER A 523 1.46 -8.69 -17.02
CA SER A 523 1.69 -9.88 -17.85
C SER A 523 0.56 -10.05 -18.87
N THR A 524 0.88 -10.68 -20.01
CA THR A 524 -0.06 -10.86 -21.13
C THR A 524 -1.44 -11.29 -20.63
N PRO A 525 -2.53 -10.58 -21.03
CA PRO A 525 -3.87 -10.89 -20.58
C PRO A 525 -4.18 -12.36 -20.93
N PRO A 526 -4.78 -13.13 -20.02
CA PRO A 526 -5.25 -14.45 -20.36
C PRO A 526 -6.23 -14.35 -21.52
N THR A 527 -6.09 -15.26 -22.48
CA THR A 527 -6.90 -15.29 -23.69
C THR A 527 -8.38 -15.41 -23.33
N GLY A 528 -9.18 -14.38 -23.62
CA GLY A 528 -10.64 -14.40 -23.53
C GLY A 528 -11.27 -13.46 -22.51
N SER A 529 -10.52 -12.90 -21.56
CA SER A 529 -11.07 -11.93 -20.59
C SER A 529 -10.86 -10.50 -21.04
N GLU A 530 -11.95 -9.76 -21.26
CA GLU A 530 -11.88 -8.35 -21.65
C GLU A 530 -11.82 -7.39 -20.45
N CYS A 531 -12.35 -7.74 -19.28
CA CYS A 531 -12.43 -6.83 -18.13
C CYS A 531 -11.58 -7.33 -16.96
N TYR A 532 -11.33 -6.44 -16.00
CA TYR A 532 -10.58 -6.75 -14.78
C TYR A 532 -11.34 -6.28 -13.55
N VAL A 533 -11.14 -7.04 -12.48
CA VAL A 533 -11.64 -6.75 -11.14
C VAL A 533 -10.47 -6.61 -10.20
N LEU A 534 -10.66 -5.85 -9.13
CA LEU A 534 -9.76 -5.90 -7.98
C LEU A 534 -10.31 -6.95 -7.01
N VAL A 535 -9.50 -7.98 -6.71
CA VAL A 535 -9.89 -9.09 -5.83
C VAL A 535 -9.16 -8.96 -4.50
N SER A 536 -9.93 -8.94 -3.42
CA SER A 536 -9.45 -9.12 -2.05
C SER A 536 -9.52 -10.60 -1.69
N ASP A 537 -8.38 -11.21 -1.35
CA ASP A 537 -8.35 -12.62 -0.98
C ASP A 537 -8.76 -12.85 0.49
N ARG A 538 -10.02 -12.58 0.83
CA ARG A 538 -10.56 -12.99 2.14
C ARG A 538 -10.83 -14.49 2.24
N SER A 539 -10.96 -15.17 1.09
CA SER A 539 -11.47 -16.54 1.02
C SER A 539 -10.41 -17.60 1.24
N SER A 540 -9.14 -17.32 0.94
CA SER A 540 -8.07 -18.24 1.30
C SER A 540 -7.78 -18.09 2.79
N GLN A 541 -7.62 -19.21 3.49
CA GLN A 541 -7.18 -19.21 4.89
C GLN A 541 -5.80 -18.52 5.08
N ASN A 542 -5.13 -18.14 3.99
CA ASN A 542 -3.98 -17.26 3.96
C ASN A 542 -4.43 -15.79 3.87
N LYS A 543 -4.88 -15.22 5.00
CA LYS A 543 -5.40 -13.84 5.19
C LYS A 543 -4.45 -12.67 4.80
N LYS A 544 -3.54 -12.80 3.84
CA LYS A 544 -2.35 -11.92 3.71
C LYS A 544 -1.95 -11.52 2.28
N GLU A 545 -2.74 -11.82 1.26
CA GLU A 545 -2.41 -11.37 -0.11
C GLU A 545 -2.91 -9.95 -0.39
N ASN A 546 -2.06 -9.15 -1.05
CA ASN A 546 -2.42 -7.84 -1.58
C ASN A 546 -3.62 -7.95 -2.53
N PRO A 547 -4.47 -6.91 -2.62
CA PRO A 547 -5.52 -6.87 -3.63
C PRO A 547 -4.87 -7.07 -4.99
N ARG A 548 -5.36 -8.05 -5.73
CA ARG A 548 -4.78 -8.42 -7.02
C ARG A 548 -5.74 -8.12 -8.14
N LEU A 549 -5.20 -7.63 -9.25
CA LEU A 549 -5.94 -7.50 -10.48
C LEU A 549 -6.21 -8.91 -11.02
N SER A 550 -7.48 -9.26 -11.16
CA SER A 550 -7.88 -10.54 -11.73
C SER A 550 -8.70 -10.31 -13.01
N PRO A 551 -8.40 -11.05 -14.09
CA PRO A 551 -9.22 -11.04 -15.29
C PRO A 551 -10.64 -11.55 -14.99
N MET A 552 -11.65 -10.94 -15.59
CA MET A 552 -13.05 -11.31 -15.44
C MET A 552 -13.81 -11.10 -16.75
N ASP A 553 -14.82 -11.92 -17.01
CA ASP A 553 -15.76 -11.69 -18.12
C ASP A 553 -16.54 -10.41 -17.85
N CYS A 554 -16.54 -9.45 -18.78
CA CYS A 554 -17.25 -8.17 -18.63
C CYS A 554 -18.76 -8.35 -18.39
N SER A 555 -19.34 -9.47 -18.84
CA SER A 555 -20.74 -9.82 -18.67
C SER A 555 -21.06 -10.47 -17.31
N ALA A 556 -20.04 -10.79 -16.51
CA ALA A 556 -20.25 -11.30 -15.16
C ALA A 556 -20.95 -10.25 -14.29
N SER A 557 -21.91 -10.67 -13.47
CA SER A 557 -22.54 -9.78 -12.50
C SER A 557 -21.76 -9.80 -11.19
N LEU A 558 -21.23 -8.66 -10.77
CA LEU A 558 -20.62 -8.46 -9.45
C LEU A 558 -21.46 -7.52 -8.62
N GLN A 559 -21.33 -7.59 -7.29
CA GLN A 559 -22.09 -6.76 -6.35
C GLN A 559 -21.42 -5.43 -6.04
N GLN A 560 -20.22 -5.17 -6.56
CA GLN A 560 -19.47 -3.97 -6.25
C GLN A 560 -18.62 -3.42 -7.38
N ALA A 561 -18.38 -2.12 -7.30
CA ALA A 561 -17.47 -1.37 -8.16
C ALA A 561 -16.70 -0.33 -7.35
N ILE A 562 -15.50 0.05 -7.78
CA ILE A 562 -14.78 1.18 -7.22
C ILE A 562 -14.93 2.34 -8.20
N CYS A 563 -15.59 3.40 -7.75
CA CYS A 563 -15.71 4.63 -8.51
C CYS A 563 -14.62 5.62 -8.09
N MET A 564 -14.23 6.50 -9.01
CA MET A 564 -13.28 7.58 -8.81
C MET A 564 -13.87 8.89 -9.35
N LYS A 565 -13.86 9.93 -8.52
CA LYS A 565 -14.21 11.32 -8.87
C LYS A 565 -12.95 12.16 -8.73
N SER A 566 -12.42 12.67 -9.83
CA SER A 566 -11.25 13.56 -9.85
C SER A 566 -11.72 15.01 -10.06
N ASP A 567 -10.97 15.97 -9.53
CA ASP A 567 -11.17 17.39 -9.86
C ASP A 567 -10.67 17.75 -11.27
N HIS A 568 -9.88 16.87 -11.88
CA HIS A 568 -9.33 17.00 -13.22
C HIS A 568 -10.18 16.35 -14.32
N ILE A 569 -11.48 16.07 -14.09
CA ILE A 569 -12.33 15.57 -15.18
C ILE A 569 -12.22 16.53 -16.35
N TYR A 570 -11.68 16.01 -17.46
CA TYR A 570 -11.46 16.71 -18.71
C TYR A 570 -12.79 17.30 -19.15
N SER A 571 -12.99 18.58 -18.89
CA SER A 571 -14.16 19.27 -19.41
C SER A 571 -13.99 19.38 -20.92
N SER A 572 -14.63 18.49 -21.67
CA SER A 572 -14.74 18.64 -23.11
C SER A 572 -15.78 19.71 -23.40
N TYR A 573 -15.35 20.89 -23.84
CA TYR A 573 -16.26 21.95 -24.27
C TYR A 573 -16.68 21.70 -25.72
N SER A 574 -17.99 21.67 -25.98
CA SER A 574 -18.53 21.73 -27.34
C SER A 574 -19.09 23.12 -27.59
N ILE A 575 -18.51 23.85 -28.55
CA ILE A 575 -19.01 25.18 -28.96
C ILE A 575 -19.93 24.97 -30.15
N LYS A 576 -21.24 25.15 -29.97
CA LYS A 576 -22.22 25.17 -31.07
C LYS A 576 -22.44 26.60 -31.54
N LYS A 577 -22.46 26.80 -32.87
CA LYS A 577 -22.81 28.07 -33.51
C LYS A 577 -24.31 28.10 -33.77
N GLY A 578 -25.01 29.12 -33.28
CA GLY A 578 -26.39 29.43 -33.67
C GLY A 578 -27.34 29.60 -32.51
N LYS A 579 -27.99 30.77 -32.48
CA LYS A 579 -28.97 31.20 -31.50
C LYS A 579 -30.23 30.32 -31.58
N LYS A 580 -30.47 29.45 -30.60
CA LYS A 580 -31.80 29.05 -30.14
C LYS A 580 -31.70 28.41 -28.76
N VAL A 581 -32.49 28.93 -27.84
CA VAL A 581 -32.70 28.39 -26.49
C VAL A 581 -33.00 26.91 -26.59
N ILE A 582 -32.25 26.08 -25.87
CA ILE A 582 -32.58 24.70 -25.57
C ILE A 582 -32.66 24.64 -24.04
N GLU A 583 -33.83 24.30 -23.51
CA GLU A 583 -34.00 23.94 -22.10
C GLU A 583 -33.18 22.68 -21.81
N ALA A 584 -32.44 22.71 -20.71
CA ALA A 584 -31.51 21.66 -20.33
C ALA A 584 -32.24 20.43 -19.79
N GLU A 585 -31.85 19.24 -20.24
CA GLU A 585 -32.02 17.98 -19.51
C GLU A 585 -30.69 17.61 -18.81
N SER A 586 -30.16 18.50 -17.97
CA SER A 586 -29.20 18.17 -16.89
C SER A 586 -28.77 19.44 -16.11
N PRO A 587 -28.62 19.42 -14.77
CA PRO A 587 -28.43 20.65 -13.97
C PRO A 587 -27.01 21.26 -13.97
N GLU A 588 -25.99 20.66 -14.60
CA GLU A 588 -24.58 21.07 -14.35
C GLU A 588 -23.77 21.54 -15.57
N SER A 589 -24.40 21.98 -16.65
CA SER A 589 -23.69 22.69 -17.74
C SER A 589 -23.86 24.20 -17.62
N ALA A 590 -22.80 24.93 -17.29
CA ALA A 590 -22.78 26.39 -17.39
C ALA A 590 -22.77 26.82 -18.86
N SER A 591 -23.83 27.50 -19.31
CA SER A 591 -23.88 28.15 -20.62
C SER A 591 -23.06 29.45 -20.60
N ILE A 592 -22.05 29.55 -21.46
CA ILE A 592 -21.29 30.79 -21.63
C ILE A 592 -21.88 31.58 -22.82
N GLU A 593 -22.65 32.63 -22.53
CA GLU A 593 -23.07 33.61 -23.56
C GLU A 593 -21.87 34.48 -23.95
N VAL A 594 -21.49 34.49 -25.22
CA VAL A 594 -20.36 35.28 -25.74
C VAL A 594 -20.88 36.61 -26.30
N ASP A 595 -20.44 37.72 -25.71
CA ASP A 595 -20.69 39.07 -26.22
C ASP A 595 -19.68 39.41 -27.34
N PHE A 596 -20.17 40.05 -28.42
CA PHE A 596 -19.43 40.32 -29.65
C PHE A 596 -18.22 41.25 -29.46
N ASN A 597 -18.18 42.01 -28.36
CA ASN A 597 -17.12 42.99 -28.09
C ASN A 597 -15.97 42.47 -27.18
N ALA A 598 -16.00 41.20 -26.75
CA ALA A 598 -15.17 40.73 -25.64
C ALA A 598 -14.20 39.57 -25.95
N CYS A 599 -13.74 39.38 -27.21
CA CYS A 599 -12.84 38.26 -27.55
C CYS A 599 -11.54 38.22 -26.71
N GLY A 600 -11.06 39.36 -26.19
CA GLY A 600 -9.86 39.43 -25.36
C GLY A 600 -10.07 39.13 -23.87
N ALA A 601 -11.24 39.43 -23.31
CA ALA A 601 -11.47 39.42 -21.86
C ALA A 601 -11.67 38.00 -21.27
N ARG A 602 -11.93 37.00 -22.12
CA ARG A 602 -12.29 35.65 -21.68
C ARG A 602 -11.20 34.60 -21.82
N CYS A 603 -10.10 34.93 -22.47
CA CYS A 603 -8.96 34.03 -22.55
C CYS A 603 -8.31 33.83 -21.16
N SER A 604 -8.46 34.78 -20.24
CA SER A 604 -8.04 34.66 -18.84
C SER A 604 -8.91 33.71 -17.99
N GLU A 605 -10.09 33.34 -18.47
CA GLU A 605 -11.01 32.43 -17.75
C GLU A 605 -10.80 30.95 -18.14
N ILE A 606 -9.98 30.69 -19.18
CA ILE A 606 -9.73 29.35 -19.73
C ILE A 606 -8.25 29.01 -19.56
N ILE A 607 -7.96 28.01 -18.74
CA ILE A 607 -6.59 27.54 -18.49
C ILE A 607 -5.97 27.01 -19.80
N GLY A 608 -4.83 27.58 -20.21
CA GLY A 608 -4.11 27.21 -21.43
C GLY A 608 -4.46 28.01 -22.69
N CYS A 609 -5.35 29.00 -22.59
CA CYS A 609 -5.70 29.86 -23.73
C CYS A 609 -4.56 30.85 -24.07
N VAL A 610 -4.07 30.82 -25.32
CA VAL A 610 -2.96 31.68 -25.81
C VAL A 610 -3.44 32.90 -26.61
N GLY A 611 -4.76 33.11 -26.70
CA GLY A 611 -5.40 34.27 -27.32
C GLY A 611 -6.48 33.88 -28.35
N PHE A 612 -7.41 34.80 -28.59
CA PHE A 612 -8.33 34.77 -29.72
C PHE A 612 -8.16 36.05 -30.56
N ASN A 613 -8.20 35.91 -31.88
CA ASN A 613 -8.32 37.03 -32.82
C ASN A 613 -9.75 37.12 -33.34
N PHE A 614 -10.33 38.31 -33.30
CA PHE A 614 -11.63 38.56 -33.94
C PHE A 614 -11.47 38.54 -35.46
N ASN A 615 -12.23 37.69 -36.15
CA ASN A 615 -12.33 37.72 -37.60
C ASN A 615 -13.51 38.61 -38.02
N PRO A 616 -13.25 39.81 -38.56
CA PRO A 616 -14.30 40.76 -38.94
C PRO A 616 -15.17 40.25 -40.09
N SER A 617 -14.66 39.34 -40.91
CA SER A 617 -15.37 38.81 -42.08
C SER A 617 -16.47 37.79 -41.72
N GLY A 618 -16.46 37.28 -40.48
CA GLY A 618 -17.40 36.26 -40.01
C GLY A 618 -17.95 36.48 -38.59
N GLY A 619 -17.65 37.63 -37.96
CA GLY A 619 -18.13 37.99 -36.64
C GLY A 619 -17.78 37.00 -35.52
N SER A 620 -16.63 36.31 -35.62
CA SER A 620 -16.27 35.19 -34.74
C SER A 620 -14.86 35.36 -34.17
N CYS A 621 -14.65 34.95 -32.91
CA CYS A 621 -13.31 34.87 -32.31
C CYS A 621 -12.62 33.55 -32.74
N ILE A 622 -11.38 33.61 -33.23
CA ILE A 622 -10.60 32.45 -33.72
C ILE A 622 -9.34 32.29 -32.86
N PRO A 623 -8.98 31.10 -32.36
CA PRO A 623 -7.76 30.91 -31.58
C PRO A 623 -6.49 31.28 -32.36
N THR A 624 -5.52 31.94 -31.71
CA THR A 624 -4.36 32.52 -32.40
C THR A 624 -3.29 31.50 -32.85
N LYS A 625 -3.39 30.22 -32.44
CA LYS A 625 -2.53 29.13 -32.93
C LYS A 625 -3.28 27.80 -32.99
N VAL A 626 -3.43 27.25 -34.20
CA VAL A 626 -3.81 25.84 -34.42
C VAL A 626 -2.90 25.28 -35.52
N SER A 627 -2.30 24.11 -35.29
CA SER A 627 -1.65 23.30 -36.34
C SER A 627 -2.72 22.82 -37.33
N PRO A 628 -2.44 22.66 -38.65
CA PRO A 628 -3.48 22.57 -39.66
C PRO A 628 -4.14 21.19 -39.68
N ALA A 629 -5.28 21.03 -39.01
CA ALA A 629 -6.27 20.02 -39.34
C ALA A 629 -7.44 20.70 -40.08
N MET A 630 -7.84 20.15 -41.23
CA MET A 630 -8.97 20.68 -41.99
C MET A 630 -10.28 20.52 -41.20
N PRO A 631 -11.18 21.51 -41.20
CA PRO A 631 -12.50 21.37 -40.61
C PRO A 631 -13.34 20.35 -41.39
N SER A 632 -14.08 19.50 -40.69
CA SER A 632 -15.16 18.71 -41.29
C SER A 632 -16.49 19.45 -41.17
N VAL A 633 -17.27 19.41 -42.25
CA VAL A 633 -18.62 19.97 -42.33
C VAL A 633 -19.59 18.80 -42.40
N ILE A 634 -20.44 18.66 -41.38
CA ILE A 634 -21.57 17.73 -41.37
C ILE A 634 -22.81 18.60 -41.11
N ASP A 635 -23.82 18.49 -41.97
CA ASP A 635 -25.09 19.22 -41.89
C ASP A 635 -24.98 20.75 -41.73
N GLY A 636 -24.05 21.38 -42.46
CA GLY A 636 -23.86 22.83 -42.43
C GLY A 636 -23.24 23.36 -41.13
N VAL A 637 -22.81 22.47 -40.23
CA VAL A 637 -22.10 22.79 -38.99
C VAL A 637 -20.60 22.63 -39.22
N THR A 638 -19.84 23.71 -39.04
CA THR A 638 -18.37 23.66 -39.02
C THR A 638 -17.92 23.27 -37.63
N THR A 639 -17.30 22.10 -37.50
CA THR A 639 -16.81 21.60 -36.21
C THR A 639 -15.30 21.79 -36.11
N TYR A 640 -14.82 22.42 -35.04
CA TYR A 640 -13.39 22.54 -34.75
C TYR A 640 -13.06 21.65 -33.55
N THR A 641 -12.22 20.64 -33.75
CA THR A 641 -11.67 19.85 -32.64
C THR A 641 -10.38 20.51 -32.19
N VAL A 642 -10.39 21.13 -31.02
CA VAL A 642 -9.15 21.62 -30.39
C VAL A 642 -8.57 20.48 -29.57
N GLN A 643 -7.52 19.82 -30.09
CA GLN A 643 -6.67 19.00 -29.23
C GLN A 643 -5.77 19.94 -28.44
N ILE A 644 -5.93 19.93 -27.12
CA ILE A 644 -4.92 20.46 -26.21
C ILE A 644 -3.87 19.36 -26.10
N GLU A 645 -2.81 19.43 -26.90
CA GLU A 645 -1.62 18.63 -26.65
C GLU A 645 -0.96 19.18 -25.38
N SER A 646 -1.13 18.47 -24.26
CA SER A 646 -0.12 18.53 -23.21
C SER A 646 1.16 17.98 -23.81
N SER A 647 2.23 18.77 -23.81
CA SER A 647 3.56 18.39 -24.27
C SER A 647 4.11 17.19 -23.46
N TRP A 648 3.73 15.98 -23.88
CA TRP A 648 4.37 14.71 -23.55
C TRP A 648 4.28 13.84 -24.80
N ASN A 649 5.03 14.21 -25.83
CA ASN A 649 5.33 13.37 -26.97
C ASN A 649 6.80 13.57 -27.34
N PHE A 650 7.67 12.81 -26.68
CA PHE A 650 8.96 12.43 -27.24
C PHE A 650 9.23 11.02 -26.75
N TYR A 651 9.12 10.04 -27.65
CA TYR A 651 10.12 8.99 -27.89
C TYR A 651 9.63 8.14 -29.08
N GLU A 652 10.30 8.31 -30.22
CA GLU A 652 10.36 7.28 -31.26
C GLU A 652 11.17 6.08 -30.76
N ARG A 653 10.73 4.90 -31.20
CA ARG A 653 11.36 3.55 -31.23
C ARG A 653 12.69 3.31 -30.50
N ILE A 654 12.64 2.31 -29.60
CA ILE A 654 13.67 1.36 -29.10
C ILE A 654 15.10 1.88 -29.03
#